data_AF-A0A959PHV3-F1
#
_entry.id   AF-A0A959PHV3-F1
#
_cell.length_a   1.000
_cell.length_b   1.000
_cell.length_c   1.000
_cell.angle_alpha   90.00
_cell.angle_beta   90.00
_cell.angle_gamma   90.00
#
_symmetry.space_group_name_H-M   'P 1'
#
loop_
_entity.id
_entity.type
_entity.pdbx_description
1 polymer ?
#
loop_
_entity_poly.entity_id
_entity_poly.type
_entity_poly.pdbx_seq_one_letter_code
_entity_poly.pdbx_strand_id
1 'polypeptide(L)'
;MLVKDISLDDFILLDAGLTVAQARKKLEASDAHFVIIERKEGQEIYHYLYQKAEVLYRIDSFKGDQNLTVALNLHEYTSVETVDPDQSVDMLFPDEPYIILDRSVPVGYVIPKQEELEEVVLPDSPFDDVIGEEDFDFMEPPGAPDSGGTKGAEPDEEEDNSTDTFEAYPSISDPGKIEKSEKFKVYVGFSSELDKTLQDVQKVVIEKPKESASVQVSLMAIGATVSTGKMKPLALHPDAQVLFECTVNPDAEEVNLIATYFYEFQPVGTARRNIVVGKSSREADHKTDDEEKGCSINLDGILTQEGKVDLTVTIKKDEAAGQLHWKITAPDPEIDAFKKVSYGDAQSFAKTLGGELKKEDFKSRIAQNALITLGQDIADLIPAEFFDAFKKVSLAIDRTPRILIWTDEPYIPWELAFSNKFSPDNKTSDFLGIQAIVGRWWLHQRVVSPPPTGIEVHRITAIAADYPFGSKVKQLEEAIKEKEFLKDNFGATIIEAKKDAILDMTGETPPVSGHILHMALHGYSDPTHNEQKIIVEDGELSPNALIGVYNCGDVPPISFMFLNACQVGTAGASLGQASGFPGILLKKGMMGFVAPLWEVHDTHARAFAENFYRETLENKRPVAEVLLELRKNYNYKESLTPLAYLFYGNPALTLNYKKGTK
;
A
#
# COMPACT_ATOMS: atom_id res chain seq x y z
N MET A 1 2.92 -20.11 33.95
CA MET A 1 1.83 -21.10 34.16
C MET A 1 0.61 -20.26 34.51
N LEU A 2 -0.21 -19.95 33.51
CA LEU A 2 -1.33 -19.01 33.63
C LEU A 2 -2.34 -19.56 34.63
N VAL A 3 -2.66 -18.78 35.67
CA VAL A 3 -3.78 -19.07 36.57
C VAL A 3 -5.06 -18.80 35.78
N LYS A 4 -5.60 -19.83 35.14
CA LYS A 4 -6.91 -19.78 34.46
C LYS A 4 -8.01 -19.82 35.53
N ASP A 5 -8.81 -18.77 35.64
CA ASP A 5 -9.99 -18.77 36.50
C ASP A 5 -11.12 -19.50 35.75
N ILE A 6 -11.50 -20.68 36.25
CA ILE A 6 -12.74 -21.34 35.80
C ILE A 6 -13.89 -20.63 36.51
N SER A 7 -14.76 -19.99 35.74
CA SER A 7 -15.98 -19.40 36.27
C SER A 7 -17.11 -20.41 36.16
N LEU A 8 -17.51 -20.94 37.31
CA LEU A 8 -18.70 -21.76 37.47
C LEU A 8 -19.78 -20.82 38.01
N ASP A 9 -20.92 -20.74 37.34
CA ASP A 9 -22.12 -20.00 37.77
C ASP A 9 -22.18 -18.46 37.55
N ASP A 10 -21.17 -17.80 36.97
CA ASP A 10 -21.25 -16.35 36.60
C ASP A 10 -21.66 -16.14 35.13
N PHE A 11 -22.72 -16.83 34.70
CA PHE A 11 -23.32 -16.61 33.38
C PHE A 11 -24.83 -16.84 33.41
N ILE A 12 -25.53 -16.22 32.46
CA ILE A 12 -26.93 -16.54 32.15
C ILE A 12 -27.03 -17.20 30.77
N LEU A 13 -27.79 -18.28 30.69
CA LEU A 13 -28.07 -18.99 29.44
C LEU A 13 -29.30 -18.39 28.73
N LEU A 14 -29.14 -18.01 27.46
CA LEU A 14 -30.21 -17.53 26.59
C LEU A 14 -30.37 -18.42 25.36
N ASP A 15 -31.61 -18.61 24.92
CA ASP A 15 -31.92 -19.23 23.64
C ASP A 15 -31.87 -18.17 22.53
N ALA A 16 -31.17 -18.44 21.43
CA ALA A 16 -31.00 -17.52 20.31
C ALA A 16 -32.33 -17.15 19.62
N GLY A 17 -33.39 -17.94 19.83
CA GLY A 17 -34.74 -17.67 19.36
C GLY A 17 -35.51 -16.62 20.17
N LEU A 18 -35.01 -16.20 21.34
CA LEU A 18 -35.64 -15.12 22.12
C LEU A 18 -35.64 -13.81 21.34
N THR A 19 -36.72 -13.03 21.44
CA THR A 19 -36.72 -11.67 20.87
C THR A 19 -35.84 -10.73 21.70
N VAL A 20 -35.37 -9.64 21.08
CA VAL A 20 -34.59 -8.59 21.75
C VAL A 20 -35.26 -8.12 23.05
N ALA A 21 -36.58 -7.90 23.05
CA ALA A 21 -37.32 -7.47 24.24
C ALA A 21 -37.34 -8.54 25.34
N GLN A 22 -37.47 -9.83 24.96
CA GLN A 22 -37.44 -10.94 25.91
C GLN A 22 -36.06 -11.17 26.50
N ALA A 23 -35.02 -11.11 25.65
CA ALA A 23 -33.63 -11.23 26.05
C ALA A 23 -33.24 -10.11 27.01
N ARG A 24 -33.56 -8.86 26.67
CA ARG A 24 -33.34 -7.70 27.55
C ARG A 24 -33.92 -7.89 28.94
N LYS A 25 -35.20 -8.26 29.03
CA LYS A 25 -35.86 -8.49 30.33
C LYS A 25 -35.16 -9.56 31.16
N LYS A 26 -34.63 -10.61 30.52
CA LYS A 26 -33.86 -11.67 31.21
C LYS A 26 -32.49 -11.19 31.66
N LEU A 27 -31.80 -10.40 30.84
CA LEU A 27 -30.48 -9.84 31.15
C LEU A 27 -30.56 -8.81 32.29
N GLU A 28 -31.57 -7.93 32.27
CA GLU A 28 -31.80 -6.94 33.32
C GLU A 28 -32.20 -7.56 34.66
N ALA A 29 -32.79 -8.75 34.65
CA ALA A 29 -33.17 -9.50 35.84
C ALA A 29 -32.07 -10.42 36.39
N SER A 30 -30.90 -10.45 35.75
CA SER A 30 -29.79 -11.34 36.10
C SER A 30 -28.58 -10.54 36.60
N ASP A 31 -27.99 -10.99 37.70
CA ASP A 31 -26.74 -10.42 38.24
C ASP A 31 -25.48 -10.99 37.56
N ALA A 32 -25.62 -11.96 36.65
CA ALA A 32 -24.48 -12.58 35.96
C ALA A 32 -23.71 -11.58 35.09
N HIS A 33 -22.38 -11.72 35.02
CA HIS A 33 -21.53 -10.85 34.19
C HIS A 33 -21.42 -11.35 32.75
N PHE A 34 -21.59 -12.65 32.51
CA PHE A 34 -21.51 -13.26 31.19
C PHE A 34 -22.84 -13.83 30.72
N VAL A 35 -22.95 -14.02 29.42
CA VAL A 35 -24.11 -14.56 28.74
C VAL A 35 -23.62 -15.67 27.83
N ILE A 36 -24.17 -16.86 28.02
CA ILE A 36 -24.03 -17.94 27.04
C ILE A 36 -25.30 -17.96 26.20
N ILE A 37 -25.16 -17.95 24.88
CA ILE A 37 -26.30 -18.04 23.97
C ILE A 37 -26.23 -19.38 23.25
N GLU A 38 -27.35 -20.10 23.19
CA GLU A 38 -27.48 -21.36 22.44
C GLU A 38 -28.28 -21.13 21.16
N ARG A 39 -27.69 -21.48 20.00
CA ARG A 39 -28.40 -21.55 18.71
C ARG A 39 -28.49 -23.01 18.28
N LYS A 40 -29.71 -23.49 18.07
CA LYS A 40 -29.98 -24.82 17.54
C LYS A 40 -30.20 -24.76 16.04
N GLU A 41 -29.48 -25.58 15.29
CA GLU A 41 -29.64 -25.72 13.84
C GLU A 41 -29.56 -27.19 13.44
N GLY A 42 -30.71 -27.77 13.10
CA GLY A 42 -30.80 -29.20 12.87
C GLY A 42 -30.52 -30.00 14.15
N GLN A 43 -29.46 -30.81 14.12
CA GLN A 43 -29.00 -31.60 15.28
C GLN A 43 -27.84 -30.94 16.05
N GLU A 44 -27.28 -29.85 15.53
CA GLU A 44 -26.14 -29.16 16.11
C GLU A 44 -26.59 -28.04 17.06
N ILE A 45 -25.80 -27.83 18.12
CA ILE A 45 -26.00 -26.75 19.10
C ILE A 45 -24.72 -25.91 19.14
N TYR A 46 -24.83 -24.67 18.66
CA TYR A 46 -23.76 -23.69 18.70
C TYR A 46 -23.87 -22.84 19.96
N HIS A 47 -22.74 -22.64 20.65
CA HIS A 47 -22.66 -21.85 21.87
C HIS A 47 -21.87 -20.56 21.62
N TYR A 48 -22.30 -19.46 22.23
CA TYR A 48 -21.63 -18.16 22.13
C TYR A 48 -21.42 -17.59 23.52
N LEU A 49 -20.24 -17.03 23.81
CA LEU A 49 -19.92 -16.42 25.09
C LEU A 49 -19.72 -14.91 24.92
N TYR A 50 -20.48 -14.12 25.68
CA TYR A 50 -20.38 -12.65 25.66
C TYR A 50 -20.40 -12.08 27.08
N GLN A 51 -19.87 -10.88 27.26
CA GLN A 51 -20.19 -10.09 28.46
C GLN A 51 -21.63 -9.56 28.37
N LYS A 52 -22.36 -9.55 29.49
CA LYS A 52 -23.74 -9.04 29.57
C LYS A 52 -23.87 -7.61 29.04
N ALA A 53 -22.91 -6.75 29.37
CA ALA A 53 -22.89 -5.35 28.90
C ALA A 53 -22.79 -5.26 27.37
N GLU A 54 -22.03 -6.15 26.74
CA GLU A 54 -21.90 -6.22 25.29
C GLU A 54 -23.18 -6.70 24.61
N VAL A 55 -23.86 -7.71 25.17
CA VAL A 55 -25.15 -8.16 24.63
C VAL A 55 -26.19 -7.04 24.72
N LEU A 56 -26.28 -6.34 25.86
CA LEU A 56 -27.19 -5.20 26.04
C LEU A 56 -26.91 -4.09 25.01
N TYR A 57 -25.64 -3.71 24.82
CA TYR A 57 -25.24 -2.70 23.83
C TYR A 57 -25.62 -3.09 22.39
N ARG A 58 -25.36 -4.35 22.01
CA ARG A 58 -25.65 -4.85 20.66
C ARG A 58 -27.16 -4.89 20.39
N ILE A 59 -27.96 -5.34 21.35
CA ILE A 59 -29.42 -5.38 21.17
C ILE A 59 -30.06 -3.98 21.28
N ASP A 60 -29.44 -3.02 21.99
CA ASP A 60 -29.87 -1.61 22.04
C ASP A 60 -29.69 -0.90 20.69
N SER A 61 -28.63 -1.26 19.97
CA SER A 61 -28.29 -0.69 18.67
C SER A 61 -29.17 -1.23 17.52
N PHE A 62 -29.91 -2.33 17.76
CA PHE A 62 -30.71 -3.00 16.74
C PHE A 62 -32.12 -2.41 16.63
N LYS A 63 -32.51 -1.97 15.42
CA LYS A 63 -33.85 -1.41 15.17
C LYS A 63 -34.88 -2.52 14.93
N GLY A 64 -35.60 -2.92 15.97
CA GLY A 64 -36.76 -3.82 15.90
C GLY A 64 -36.70 -4.98 16.90
N ASP A 65 -37.82 -5.68 17.11
CA ASP A 65 -37.91 -6.82 18.04
C ASP A 65 -37.76 -8.16 17.29
N GLN A 66 -36.55 -8.42 16.77
CA GLN A 66 -36.19 -9.69 16.12
C GLN A 66 -35.59 -10.67 17.12
N ASN A 67 -35.40 -11.93 16.71
CA ASN A 67 -34.70 -12.91 17.56
C ASN A 67 -33.20 -12.59 17.69
N LEU A 68 -32.57 -13.15 18.73
CA LEU A 68 -31.14 -12.94 19.00
C LEU A 68 -30.23 -13.46 17.88
N THR A 69 -30.62 -14.52 17.15
CA THR A 69 -29.86 -14.99 15.98
C THR A 69 -29.65 -13.86 14.97
N VAL A 70 -30.72 -13.12 14.65
CA VAL A 70 -30.66 -11.99 13.71
C VAL A 70 -30.06 -10.75 14.36
N ALA A 71 -30.49 -10.40 15.58
CA ALA A 71 -30.07 -9.16 16.25
C ALA A 71 -28.58 -9.13 16.61
N LEU A 72 -28.00 -10.28 16.95
CA LEU A 72 -26.58 -10.42 17.27
C LEU A 72 -25.75 -11.00 16.11
N ASN A 73 -26.39 -11.25 14.97
CA ASN A 73 -25.79 -11.87 13.79
C ASN A 73 -25.01 -13.16 14.13
N LEU A 74 -25.63 -14.05 14.91
CA LEU A 74 -24.98 -15.28 15.38
C LEU A 74 -24.80 -16.22 14.21
N HIS A 75 -23.57 -16.61 13.88
CA HIS A 75 -23.26 -17.61 12.86
C HIS A 75 -22.44 -18.77 13.42
N GLU A 76 -22.53 -19.94 12.78
CA GLU A 76 -21.85 -21.17 13.18
C GLU A 76 -20.33 -20.96 13.37
N TYR A 77 -19.69 -20.20 12.47
CA TYR A 77 -18.25 -19.89 12.55
C TYR A 77 -17.86 -18.89 13.67
N THR A 78 -18.84 -18.27 14.34
CA THR A 78 -18.62 -17.37 15.48
C THR A 78 -18.92 -18.03 16.83
N SER A 79 -19.25 -19.34 16.83
CA SER A 79 -19.45 -20.08 18.07
C SER A 79 -18.13 -20.29 18.81
N VAL A 80 -18.22 -20.33 20.13
CA VAL A 80 -17.10 -20.62 21.03
C VAL A 80 -16.93 -22.13 21.15
N GLU A 81 -15.68 -22.59 21.13
CA GLU A 81 -15.34 -24.00 21.32
C GLU A 81 -15.86 -24.53 22.66
N THR A 82 -16.34 -25.76 22.64
CA THR A 82 -16.94 -26.43 23.81
C THR A 82 -16.14 -27.64 24.21
N VAL A 83 -15.93 -27.83 25.51
CA VAL A 83 -15.08 -28.89 26.04
C VAL A 83 -15.80 -29.66 27.14
N ASP A 84 -15.68 -30.99 27.14
CA ASP A 84 -16.17 -31.84 28.23
C ASP A 84 -15.26 -31.73 29.47
N PRO A 85 -15.77 -31.91 30.70
CA PRO A 85 -15.02 -31.64 31.93
C PRO A 85 -13.85 -32.62 32.15
N ASP A 86 -13.91 -33.78 31.48
CA ASP A 86 -12.92 -34.86 31.57
C ASP A 86 -11.81 -34.78 30.50
N GLN A 87 -11.87 -33.82 29.57
CA GLN A 87 -10.82 -33.63 28.55
C GLN A 87 -9.67 -32.76 29.10
N SER A 88 -8.40 -33.13 28.84
CA SER A 88 -7.25 -32.33 29.28
C SER A 88 -7.08 -31.08 28.40
N VAL A 89 -7.67 -29.96 28.82
CA VAL A 89 -7.81 -28.73 28.01
C VAL A 89 -6.54 -27.85 27.97
N ASP A 90 -5.59 -28.07 28.89
CA ASP A 90 -4.40 -27.21 29.04
C ASP A 90 -3.45 -27.21 27.82
N MET A 91 -3.58 -28.17 26.89
CA MET A 91 -2.75 -28.23 25.66
C MET A 91 -3.47 -27.78 24.38
N LEU A 92 -4.79 -27.63 24.37
CA LEU A 92 -5.56 -27.46 23.12
C LEU A 92 -5.92 -25.99 22.83
N PHE A 93 -6.25 -25.20 23.87
CA PHE A 93 -6.62 -23.78 23.72
C PHE A 93 -6.00 -22.96 24.87
N PRO A 94 -4.70 -22.62 24.81
CA PRO A 94 -4.04 -21.85 25.87
C PRO A 94 -4.58 -20.41 25.96
N ASP A 95 -4.92 -19.80 24.82
CA ASP A 95 -5.16 -18.36 24.68
C ASP A 95 -6.56 -17.98 24.14
N GLU A 96 -7.47 -18.94 23.99
CA GLU A 96 -8.84 -18.71 23.51
C GLU A 96 -9.89 -19.01 24.59
N PRO A 97 -11.02 -18.28 24.65
CA PRO A 97 -12.11 -18.61 25.55
C PRO A 97 -12.81 -19.89 25.11
N TYR A 98 -13.24 -20.71 26.07
CA TYR A 98 -14.01 -21.92 25.79
C TYR A 98 -15.11 -22.13 26.85
N ILE A 99 -16.16 -22.85 26.46
CA ILE A 99 -17.28 -23.20 27.34
C ILE A 99 -17.13 -24.65 27.78
N ILE A 100 -17.36 -24.90 29.07
CA ILE A 100 -17.37 -26.24 29.64
C ILE A 100 -18.80 -26.78 29.58
N LEU A 101 -18.99 -27.91 28.92
CA LEU A 101 -20.27 -28.61 28.84
C LEU A 101 -20.24 -29.84 29.76
N ASP A 102 -21.23 -30.04 30.62
CA ASP A 102 -21.49 -31.33 31.27
C ASP A 102 -22.77 -31.92 30.67
N ARG A 103 -22.66 -33.08 30.01
CA ARG A 103 -23.78 -33.75 29.31
C ARG A 103 -24.54 -32.79 28.36
N SER A 104 -23.78 -32.02 27.58
CA SER A 104 -24.29 -31.01 26.63
C SER A 104 -25.01 -29.82 27.25
N VAL A 105 -24.81 -29.57 28.56
CA VAL A 105 -25.32 -28.38 29.24
C VAL A 105 -24.13 -27.49 29.63
N PRO A 106 -24.13 -26.19 29.29
CA PRO A 106 -23.12 -25.27 29.78
C PRO A 106 -23.08 -25.22 31.31
N VAL A 107 -21.94 -25.51 31.90
CA VAL A 107 -21.71 -25.47 33.36
C VAL A 107 -20.67 -24.44 33.78
N GLY A 108 -19.90 -23.91 32.82
CA GLY A 108 -18.93 -22.86 33.08
C GLY A 108 -18.23 -22.40 31.82
N TYR A 109 -17.33 -21.45 31.98
CA TYR A 109 -16.48 -20.96 30.90
C TYR A 109 -15.10 -20.59 31.45
N VAL A 110 -14.13 -20.49 30.54
CA VAL A 110 -12.78 -20.03 30.85
C VAL A 110 -12.43 -18.86 29.96
N ILE A 111 -11.88 -17.80 30.57
CA ILE A 111 -11.30 -16.66 29.86
C ILE A 111 -9.84 -16.58 30.28
N PRO A 112 -8.89 -16.63 29.33
CA PRO A 112 -7.47 -16.46 29.64
C PRO A 112 -7.21 -15.07 30.24
N LYS A 113 -6.52 -14.99 31.39
CA LYS A 113 -6.03 -13.71 31.94
C LYS A 113 -4.79 -13.25 31.16
N GLN A 114 -4.76 -11.98 30.74
CA GLN A 114 -3.53 -11.33 30.26
C GLN A 114 -2.69 -10.89 31.47
N GLU A 115 -1.38 -11.16 31.47
CA GLU A 115 -0.45 -10.71 32.51
C GLU A 115 -0.26 -9.18 32.45
N GLU A 116 -0.45 -8.49 33.58
CA GLU A 116 -0.04 -7.09 33.76
C GLU A 116 1.50 -7.04 33.82
N LEU A 117 2.13 -6.31 32.89
CA LEU A 117 3.58 -6.09 32.89
C LEU A 117 3.95 -5.06 33.97
N GLU A 118 4.78 -5.45 34.93
CA GLU A 118 5.37 -4.56 35.94
C GLU A 118 6.25 -3.46 35.30
N GLU A 119 6.10 -2.22 35.77
CA GLU A 119 6.87 -1.04 35.35
C GLU A 119 8.38 -1.25 35.50
N VAL A 120 9.11 -1.24 34.38
CA VAL A 120 10.57 -1.15 34.35
C VAL A 120 10.98 0.31 34.34
N VAL A 121 11.56 0.79 35.45
CA VAL A 121 12.21 2.11 35.53
C VAL A 121 13.56 2.04 34.79
N LEU A 122 13.71 2.80 33.70
CA LEU A 122 14.97 2.96 32.96
C LEU A 122 15.84 4.09 33.57
N PRO A 123 17.19 3.98 33.54
CA PRO A 123 18.09 5.03 34.00
C PRO A 123 18.28 6.15 32.96
N ASP A 124 18.61 7.35 33.45
CA ASP A 124 18.79 8.57 32.66
C ASP A 124 19.85 8.46 31.54
N SER A 125 19.55 9.14 30.42
CA SER A 125 20.30 9.21 29.16
C SER A 125 21.72 9.82 29.33
N PRO A 126 22.77 9.25 28.71
CA PRO A 126 24.10 9.86 28.65
C PRO A 126 24.31 10.55 27.30
N PHE A 127 23.63 11.67 27.06
CA PHE A 127 23.92 12.56 25.92
C PHE A 127 23.69 14.01 26.32
N ASP A 128 24.55 14.49 27.22
CA ASP A 128 24.92 15.90 27.33
C ASP A 128 26.46 15.96 27.36
N ASP A 129 27.01 17.04 26.81
CA ASP A 129 28.43 17.34 26.57
C ASP A 129 29.05 16.78 25.28
N VAL A 130 28.94 17.54 24.17
CA VAL A 130 30.09 18.13 23.44
C VAL A 130 29.59 19.31 22.58
N ILE A 131 29.81 20.55 23.03
CA ILE A 131 29.89 21.73 22.17
C ILE A 131 31.29 22.32 22.36
N GLY A 132 32.07 22.37 21.28
CA GLY A 132 33.34 23.09 21.21
C GLY A 132 33.30 24.03 20.02
N GLU A 133 33.35 25.33 20.30
CA GLU A 133 33.49 26.45 19.37
C GLU A 133 34.91 26.45 18.77
N GLU A 134 35.06 26.68 17.46
CA GLU A 134 36.24 27.37 16.91
C GLU A 134 35.85 28.26 15.71
N ASP A 135 36.34 29.51 15.80
CA ASP A 135 36.22 30.63 14.87
C ASP A 135 36.93 30.40 13.52
N PHE A 136 36.38 30.94 12.42
CA PHE A 136 37.18 31.28 11.23
C PHE A 136 36.79 32.62 10.60
N ASP A 137 37.85 33.36 10.28
CA ASP A 137 37.96 34.80 10.05
C ASP A 137 37.58 35.24 8.62
N PHE A 138 37.12 36.49 8.50
CA PHE A 138 36.68 37.17 7.28
C PHE A 138 37.84 37.69 6.43
N MET A 139 37.74 37.58 5.09
CA MET A 139 38.52 38.42 4.17
C MET A 139 37.83 38.64 2.80
N GLU A 140 37.44 39.88 2.52
CA GLU A 140 37.09 40.45 1.20
C GLU A 140 38.33 41.21 0.60
N PRO A 141 38.25 41.93 -0.56
CA PRO A 141 37.95 41.60 -1.97
C PRO A 141 39.14 42.10 -2.87
N PRO A 142 39.10 42.44 -4.20
CA PRO A 142 38.26 43.44 -4.91
C PRO A 142 37.83 42.98 -6.35
N GLY A 143 36.96 43.60 -7.18
CA GLY A 143 36.73 45.00 -7.58
C GLY A 143 36.46 45.02 -9.10
N ALA A 144 35.39 45.69 -9.55
CA ALA A 144 34.97 45.82 -10.95
C ALA A 144 35.81 46.85 -11.75
N PRO A 145 35.61 46.92 -13.08
CA PRO A 145 35.31 48.23 -13.65
C PRO A 145 34.18 48.23 -14.69
N ASP A 146 33.68 49.44 -14.88
CA ASP A 146 32.51 49.91 -15.62
C ASP A 146 32.92 50.46 -17.02
N SER A 147 32.00 50.48 -18.01
CA SER A 147 31.81 51.59 -18.98
C SER A 147 30.95 51.24 -20.21
N GLY A 148 29.95 52.10 -20.46
CA GLY A 148 29.76 52.81 -21.74
C GLY A 148 28.94 52.15 -22.86
N GLY A 149 27.76 52.70 -23.16
CA GLY A 149 26.81 52.18 -24.16
C GLY A 149 26.84 52.81 -25.56
N THR A 150 25.88 52.44 -26.42
CA THR A 150 25.24 53.27 -27.48
C THR A 150 24.17 52.49 -28.26
N LYS A 151 23.21 53.26 -28.80
CA LYS A 151 21.95 52.91 -29.49
C LYS A 151 22.07 52.05 -30.77
N GLY A 152 21.04 51.26 -31.06
CA GLY A 152 20.74 50.78 -32.42
C GLY A 152 19.50 49.88 -32.52
N ALA A 153 18.42 50.44 -33.07
CA ALA A 153 17.22 49.88 -33.71
C ALA A 153 16.87 48.38 -33.62
N GLU A 154 15.60 48.13 -33.25
CA GLU A 154 14.82 46.91 -33.51
C GLU A 154 14.96 46.43 -34.96
N PRO A 155 14.80 45.12 -35.16
CA PRO A 155 13.65 44.66 -35.90
C PRO A 155 12.78 43.75 -35.03
N ASP A 156 11.47 43.92 -35.23
CA ASP A 156 10.40 43.06 -34.73
C ASP A 156 10.78 41.58 -34.82
N GLU A 157 11.15 40.97 -33.69
CA GLU A 157 11.00 39.53 -33.49
C GLU A 157 9.63 39.36 -32.85
N GLU A 158 8.67 38.94 -33.69
CA GLU A 158 7.46 38.29 -33.23
C GLU A 158 7.86 37.27 -32.15
N GLU A 159 7.37 37.44 -30.93
CA GLU A 159 7.42 36.42 -29.90
C GLU A 159 6.77 35.16 -30.47
N ASP A 160 7.60 34.28 -31.01
CA ASP A 160 7.23 32.91 -31.39
C ASP A 160 6.93 32.16 -30.09
N ASN A 161 5.68 32.25 -29.65
CA ASN A 161 5.08 31.42 -28.62
C ASN A 161 4.87 29.97 -29.12
N SER A 162 5.85 29.39 -29.83
CA SER A 162 5.87 27.95 -30.06
C SER A 162 6.25 27.29 -28.74
N THR A 163 5.25 26.85 -27.98
CA THR A 163 5.46 26.06 -26.77
C THR A 163 6.13 24.74 -27.15
N ASP A 164 7.41 24.61 -26.81
CA ASP A 164 8.32 23.49 -27.08
C ASP A 164 7.94 22.24 -26.26
N THR A 165 6.67 21.83 -26.28
CA THR A 165 6.10 20.72 -25.51
C THR A 165 5.64 19.62 -26.46
N PHE A 166 6.07 18.39 -26.22
CA PHE A 166 5.57 17.22 -26.93
C PHE A 166 4.37 16.62 -26.20
N GLU A 167 3.27 16.42 -26.92
CA GLU A 167 2.07 15.79 -26.38
C GLU A 167 1.50 14.74 -27.35
N ALA A 168 1.28 13.52 -26.86
CA ALA A 168 0.60 12.49 -27.64
C ALA A 168 0.00 11.38 -26.77
N TYR A 169 -0.99 10.67 -27.29
CA TYR A 169 -1.51 9.46 -26.67
C TYR A 169 -0.68 8.24 -27.07
N PRO A 170 -0.30 7.37 -26.12
CA PRO A 170 0.18 6.02 -26.42
C PRO A 170 -0.76 5.26 -27.35
N SER A 171 -0.21 4.51 -28.31
CA SER A 171 -0.98 3.72 -29.25
C SER A 171 -0.46 2.28 -29.36
N ILE A 172 -1.37 1.34 -29.54
CA ILE A 172 -1.09 -0.07 -29.84
C ILE A 172 -2.08 -0.48 -30.93
N SER A 173 -1.61 -0.83 -32.12
CA SER A 173 -2.49 -1.22 -33.23
C SER A 173 -3.26 -2.51 -32.92
N ASP A 174 -4.49 -2.62 -33.42
CA ASP A 174 -5.23 -3.88 -33.42
C ASP A 174 -4.63 -4.85 -34.46
N PRO A 175 -4.10 -6.03 -34.07
CA PRO A 175 -3.61 -7.00 -35.04
C PRO A 175 -4.73 -7.73 -35.80
N GLY A 176 -6.00 -7.48 -35.44
CA GLY A 176 -7.15 -8.19 -35.98
C GLY A 176 -7.32 -9.55 -35.31
N LYS A 177 -7.92 -10.50 -36.05
CA LYS A 177 -8.09 -11.87 -35.56
C LYS A 177 -6.74 -12.59 -35.54
N ILE A 178 -6.37 -13.13 -34.38
CA ILE A 178 -5.16 -13.95 -34.18
C ILE A 178 -5.53 -15.35 -33.72
N GLU A 179 -4.79 -16.37 -34.15
CA GLU A 179 -4.99 -17.77 -33.81
C GLU A 179 -3.86 -18.30 -32.89
N LYS A 180 -4.11 -19.45 -32.23
CA LYS A 180 -3.11 -20.10 -31.37
C LYS A 180 -1.85 -20.44 -32.16
N SER A 181 -0.67 -20.23 -31.55
CA SER A 181 0.64 -20.41 -32.18
C SER A 181 0.91 -19.53 -33.41
N GLU A 182 0.05 -18.57 -33.74
CA GLU A 182 0.23 -17.67 -34.86
C GLU A 182 1.23 -16.56 -34.53
N LYS A 183 2.02 -16.15 -35.54
CA LYS A 183 2.82 -14.93 -35.47
C LYS A 183 1.98 -13.74 -35.92
N PHE A 184 1.96 -12.69 -35.12
CA PHE A 184 1.27 -11.44 -35.46
C PHE A 184 2.18 -10.23 -35.26
N LYS A 185 1.81 -9.14 -35.92
CA LYS A 185 2.53 -7.86 -35.90
C LYS A 185 1.68 -6.83 -35.17
N VAL A 186 2.33 -6.04 -34.32
CA VAL A 186 1.70 -4.92 -33.64
C VAL A 186 2.58 -3.68 -33.74
N TYR A 187 2.00 -2.56 -34.14
CA TYR A 187 2.65 -1.26 -34.10
C TYR A 187 2.35 -0.60 -32.76
N VAL A 188 3.40 -0.18 -32.08
CA VAL A 188 3.32 0.55 -30.81
C VAL A 188 3.89 1.94 -31.05
N GLY A 189 3.22 2.99 -30.60
CA GLY A 189 3.62 4.34 -30.98
C GLY A 189 2.83 5.43 -30.29
N PHE A 190 2.69 6.54 -31.00
CA PHE A 190 1.88 7.68 -30.58
C PHE A 190 0.63 7.82 -31.47
N SER A 191 -0.31 8.64 -31.01
CA SER A 191 -1.50 9.09 -31.73
C SER A 191 -1.90 10.47 -31.21
N SER A 192 -2.40 11.33 -32.10
CA SER A 192 -3.02 12.60 -31.70
C SER A 192 -4.37 12.40 -30.99
N GLU A 193 -5.02 11.25 -31.20
CA GLU A 193 -6.33 10.92 -30.64
C GLU A 193 -6.26 9.69 -29.73
N LEU A 194 -7.05 9.72 -28.65
CA LEU A 194 -7.19 8.59 -27.74
C LEU A 194 -7.96 7.45 -28.42
N ASP A 195 -7.32 6.29 -28.57
CA ASP A 195 -8.01 5.04 -28.93
C ASP A 195 -8.79 4.53 -27.71
N LYS A 196 -10.12 4.63 -27.79
CA LYS A 196 -11.05 4.21 -26.72
C LYS A 196 -11.08 2.70 -26.48
N THR A 197 -10.50 1.89 -27.37
CA THR A 197 -10.38 0.44 -27.18
C THR A 197 -9.18 0.06 -26.32
N LEU A 198 -8.25 0.99 -26.09
CA LEU A 198 -7.11 0.80 -25.21
C LEU A 198 -7.48 1.08 -23.76
N GLN A 199 -6.83 0.37 -22.85
CA GLN A 199 -6.93 0.54 -21.41
C GLN A 199 -5.62 1.11 -20.86
N ASP A 200 -5.66 1.66 -19.64
CA ASP A 200 -4.47 2.19 -18.93
C ASP A 200 -3.69 3.24 -19.75
N VAL A 201 -4.41 4.06 -20.55
CA VAL A 201 -3.81 5.08 -21.44
C VAL A 201 -3.73 6.43 -20.73
N GLN A 202 -2.50 6.92 -20.57
CA GLN A 202 -2.20 8.28 -20.12
C GLN A 202 -1.56 9.06 -21.26
N LYS A 203 -2.00 10.31 -21.46
CA LYS A 203 -1.35 11.22 -22.43
C LYS A 203 0.09 11.45 -21.99
N VAL A 204 1.03 11.21 -22.90
CA VAL A 204 2.44 11.52 -22.68
C VAL A 204 2.60 13.02 -22.92
N VAL A 205 3.12 13.71 -21.91
CA VAL A 205 3.48 15.13 -21.97
C VAL A 205 4.95 15.25 -21.59
N ILE A 206 5.75 15.82 -22.49
CA ILE A 206 7.18 16.06 -22.27
C ILE A 206 7.45 17.53 -22.56
N GLU A 207 7.67 18.30 -21.50
CA GLU A 207 8.07 19.70 -21.61
C GLU A 207 9.53 19.81 -22.05
N LYS A 208 9.80 20.67 -23.04
CA LYS A 208 11.15 21.01 -23.53
C LYS A 208 12.00 19.77 -23.79
N PRO A 209 11.56 18.88 -24.70
CA PRO A 209 12.30 17.66 -24.97
C PRO A 209 13.71 17.97 -25.44
N LYS A 210 14.70 17.17 -25.00
CA LYS A 210 16.08 17.33 -25.46
C LYS A 210 16.16 17.11 -26.96
N GLU A 211 16.95 17.94 -27.64
CA GLU A 211 17.16 17.83 -29.09
C GLU A 211 17.66 16.41 -29.44
N SER A 212 17.02 15.76 -30.42
CA SER A 212 17.28 14.37 -30.83
C SER A 212 16.98 13.28 -29.78
N ALA A 213 16.30 13.58 -28.68
CA ALA A 213 15.86 12.57 -27.74
C ALA A 213 14.74 11.68 -28.31
N SER A 214 14.71 10.43 -27.85
CA SER A 214 13.67 9.46 -28.19
C SER A 214 13.09 8.86 -26.93
N VAL A 215 11.80 8.52 -26.98
CA VAL A 215 11.17 7.68 -25.97
C VAL A 215 11.57 6.23 -26.22
N GLN A 216 11.96 5.50 -25.18
CA GLN A 216 12.18 4.06 -25.26
C GLN A 216 10.87 3.34 -24.96
N VAL A 217 10.48 2.39 -25.82
CA VAL A 217 9.24 1.64 -25.64
C VAL A 217 9.57 0.18 -25.35
N SER A 218 9.01 -0.32 -24.25
CA SER A 218 9.03 -1.75 -23.91
C SER A 218 7.64 -2.35 -24.12
N LEU A 219 7.60 -3.56 -24.69
CA LEU A 219 6.37 -4.34 -24.84
C LEU A 219 6.44 -5.62 -24.00
N MET A 220 5.42 -5.81 -23.17
CA MET A 220 5.11 -7.06 -22.48
C MET A 220 3.88 -7.69 -23.14
N ALA A 221 3.90 -8.99 -23.37
CA ALA A 221 2.78 -9.73 -23.92
C ALA A 221 2.48 -10.94 -23.03
N ILE A 222 1.33 -10.92 -22.37
CA ILE A 222 0.79 -12.06 -21.63
C ILE A 222 -0.03 -12.88 -22.63
N GLY A 223 0.09 -14.20 -22.61
CA GLY A 223 -0.54 -15.08 -23.62
C GLY A 223 0.19 -15.12 -24.97
N ALA A 224 1.25 -14.33 -25.16
CA ALA A 224 2.13 -14.39 -26.33
C ALA A 224 3.59 -14.23 -25.92
N THR A 225 4.50 -14.37 -26.88
CA THR A 225 5.95 -14.11 -26.72
C THR A 225 6.36 -13.01 -27.69
N VAL A 226 7.05 -11.97 -27.20
CA VAL A 226 7.61 -10.91 -28.04
C VAL A 226 8.94 -11.39 -28.63
N SER A 227 9.12 -11.26 -29.94
CA SER A 227 10.29 -11.80 -30.67
C SER A 227 11.61 -11.11 -30.32
N THR A 228 11.55 -9.86 -29.86
CA THR A 228 12.72 -9.07 -29.43
C THR A 228 12.54 -8.64 -27.98
N GLY A 229 13.41 -9.11 -27.07
CA GLY A 229 13.49 -8.60 -25.69
C GLY A 229 14.39 -7.38 -25.59
N LYS A 230 14.09 -6.34 -26.38
CA LYS A 230 14.78 -5.06 -26.36
C LYS A 230 13.76 -3.95 -26.41
N MET A 231 14.08 -2.85 -25.74
CA MET A 231 13.35 -1.61 -25.93
C MET A 231 13.57 -1.08 -27.34
N LYS A 232 12.61 -0.33 -27.85
CA LYS A 232 12.71 0.30 -29.17
C LYS A 232 12.65 1.82 -29.05
N PRO A 233 13.57 2.56 -29.67
CA PRO A 233 13.51 4.01 -29.70
C PRO A 233 12.33 4.44 -30.57
N LEU A 234 11.56 5.39 -30.04
CA LEU A 234 10.39 6.00 -30.65
C LEU A 234 10.63 7.52 -30.71
N ALA A 235 10.55 8.07 -31.91
CA ALA A 235 10.73 9.51 -32.12
C ALA A 235 9.61 10.29 -31.42
N LEU A 236 9.93 11.48 -30.92
CA LEU A 236 8.97 12.43 -30.37
C LEU A 236 8.17 13.10 -31.49
N HIS A 237 7.32 12.32 -32.15
CA HIS A 237 6.40 12.76 -33.19
C HIS A 237 5.03 12.10 -32.96
N PRO A 238 3.90 12.83 -33.06
CA PRO A 238 2.57 12.29 -32.72
C PRO A 238 2.15 11.02 -33.45
N ASP A 239 2.71 10.77 -34.65
CA ASP A 239 2.43 9.57 -35.45
C ASP A 239 3.59 8.56 -35.49
N ALA A 240 4.62 8.75 -34.65
CA ALA A 240 5.74 7.81 -34.61
C ALA A 240 5.26 6.42 -34.18
N GLN A 241 5.78 5.38 -34.83
CA GLN A 241 5.45 3.99 -34.50
C GLN A 241 6.66 3.07 -34.68
N VAL A 242 6.71 2.02 -33.87
CA VAL A 242 7.68 0.94 -33.95
C VAL A 242 6.96 -0.41 -34.03
N LEU A 243 7.47 -1.31 -34.85
CA LEU A 243 6.90 -2.64 -35.04
C LEU A 243 7.42 -3.62 -33.99
N PHE A 244 6.53 -4.35 -33.33
CA PHE A 244 6.83 -5.56 -32.58
C PHE A 244 6.23 -6.79 -33.26
N GLU A 245 6.97 -7.90 -33.21
CA GLU A 245 6.50 -9.19 -33.72
C GLU A 245 6.26 -10.10 -32.52
N CYS A 246 5.06 -10.67 -32.42
CA CYS A 246 4.64 -11.51 -31.32
C CYS A 246 4.22 -12.89 -31.83
N THR A 247 4.33 -13.91 -30.99
CA THR A 247 3.81 -15.26 -31.28
C THR A 247 2.85 -15.67 -30.18
N VAL A 248 1.60 -16.02 -30.52
CA VAL A 248 0.59 -16.46 -29.55
C VAL A 248 1.04 -17.77 -28.91
N ASN A 249 0.92 -17.89 -27.58
CA ASN A 249 1.26 -19.14 -26.90
C ASN A 249 0.24 -20.23 -27.27
N PRO A 250 0.63 -21.52 -27.33
CA PRO A 250 -0.26 -22.60 -27.78
C PRO A 250 -1.57 -22.71 -27.00
N ASP A 251 -1.53 -22.42 -25.70
CA ASP A 251 -2.67 -22.60 -24.79
C ASP A 251 -3.37 -21.28 -24.44
N ALA A 252 -2.95 -20.16 -25.03
CA ALA A 252 -3.53 -18.86 -24.72
C ALA A 252 -4.96 -18.73 -25.29
N GLU A 253 -5.89 -18.35 -24.42
CA GLU A 253 -7.25 -17.95 -24.81
C GLU A 253 -7.35 -16.43 -25.02
N GLU A 254 -6.47 -15.68 -24.37
CA GLU A 254 -6.36 -14.23 -24.47
C GLU A 254 -4.90 -13.80 -24.56
N VAL A 255 -4.66 -12.67 -25.21
CA VAL A 255 -3.39 -11.98 -25.27
C VAL A 255 -3.57 -10.58 -24.71
N ASN A 256 -2.80 -10.23 -23.67
CA ASN A 256 -2.77 -8.90 -23.09
C ASN A 256 -1.42 -8.24 -23.42
N LEU A 257 -1.47 -7.20 -24.24
CA LEU A 257 -0.32 -6.40 -24.63
C LEU A 257 -0.23 -5.18 -23.72
N ILE A 258 0.91 -4.99 -23.07
CA ILE A 258 1.19 -3.83 -22.20
C ILE A 258 2.43 -3.13 -22.75
N ALA A 259 2.27 -1.89 -23.20
CA ALA A 259 3.35 -1.04 -23.63
C ALA A 259 3.68 0.00 -22.55
N THR A 260 4.96 0.12 -22.21
CA THR A 260 5.47 1.16 -21.29
C THR A 260 6.46 2.04 -22.02
N TYR A 261 6.28 3.35 -21.87
CA TYR A 261 7.04 4.40 -22.55
C TYR A 261 7.97 5.06 -21.54
N PHE A 262 9.26 5.13 -21.86
CA PHE A 262 10.29 5.68 -20.99
C PHE A 262 10.96 6.89 -21.63
N TYR A 263 11.01 8.00 -20.90
CA TYR A 263 11.77 9.20 -21.27
C TYR A 263 12.69 9.56 -20.12
N GLU A 264 13.99 9.75 -20.39
CA GLU A 264 14.99 10.10 -19.37
C GLU A 264 14.90 9.26 -18.08
N PHE A 265 14.91 7.94 -18.24
CA PHE A 265 14.87 7.01 -17.11
C PHE A 265 13.54 7.01 -16.32
N GLN A 266 12.51 7.70 -16.81
CA GLN A 266 11.18 7.72 -16.18
C GLN A 266 10.15 7.03 -17.05
N PRO A 267 9.26 6.20 -16.48
CA PRO A 267 8.03 5.86 -17.17
C PRO A 267 7.19 7.13 -17.35
N VAL A 268 6.84 7.47 -18.59
CA VAL A 268 6.05 8.67 -18.95
C VAL A 268 4.70 8.33 -19.58
N GLY A 269 4.45 7.06 -19.89
CA GLY A 269 3.17 6.63 -20.43
C GLY A 269 3.00 5.11 -20.45
N THR A 270 1.76 4.68 -20.51
CA THR A 270 1.35 3.27 -20.64
C THR A 270 0.22 3.13 -21.64
N ALA A 271 0.09 1.94 -22.22
CA ALA A 271 -1.12 1.51 -22.93
C ALA A 271 -1.30 0.01 -22.81
N ARG A 272 -2.55 -0.44 -22.77
CA ARG A 272 -2.91 -1.86 -22.73
C ARG A 272 -3.93 -2.21 -23.80
N ARG A 273 -3.72 -3.33 -24.49
CA ARG A 273 -4.69 -3.93 -25.42
C ARG A 273 -4.96 -5.39 -25.04
N ASN A 274 -6.23 -5.72 -24.87
CA ASN A 274 -6.70 -7.09 -24.70
C ASN A 274 -7.16 -7.65 -26.05
N ILE A 275 -6.78 -8.89 -26.36
CA ILE A 275 -7.14 -9.59 -27.59
C ILE A 275 -7.63 -10.98 -27.22
N VAL A 276 -8.84 -11.35 -27.64
CA VAL A 276 -9.36 -12.71 -27.47
C VAL A 276 -8.89 -13.57 -28.65
N VAL A 277 -8.19 -14.66 -28.36
CA VAL A 277 -7.65 -15.55 -29.40
C VAL A 277 -8.80 -16.23 -30.14
N GLY A 278 -8.74 -16.22 -31.47
CA GLY A 278 -9.75 -16.81 -32.35
C GLY A 278 -10.94 -15.90 -32.67
N LYS A 279 -11.03 -14.70 -32.08
CA LYS A 279 -12.09 -13.70 -32.35
C LYS A 279 -11.50 -12.42 -32.94
N SER A 280 -12.27 -11.73 -33.77
CA SER A 280 -11.94 -10.35 -34.14
C SER A 280 -12.36 -9.36 -33.04
N SER A 281 -11.72 -8.19 -32.98
CA SER A 281 -12.05 -7.12 -32.02
C SER A 281 -13.54 -6.75 -32.04
N ARG A 282 -14.14 -6.66 -33.22
CA ARG A 282 -15.59 -6.39 -33.41
C ARG A 282 -16.53 -7.48 -32.88
N GLU A 283 -16.05 -8.71 -32.76
CA GLU A 283 -16.83 -9.85 -32.26
C GLU A 283 -16.66 -10.05 -30.74
N ALA A 284 -15.64 -9.43 -30.14
CA ALA A 284 -15.38 -9.46 -28.70
C ALA A 284 -16.16 -8.37 -27.92
N ASP A 285 -16.74 -7.38 -28.60
CA ASP A 285 -17.41 -6.19 -28.05
C ASP A 285 -18.74 -6.43 -27.29
N HIS A 286 -19.04 -7.66 -26.87
CA HIS A 286 -20.21 -7.95 -26.03
C HIS A 286 -19.82 -8.75 -24.79
N LYS A 287 -19.22 -8.05 -23.82
CA LYS A 287 -19.26 -8.26 -22.34
C LYS A 287 -18.05 -7.61 -21.66
N THR A 288 -17.89 -6.29 -21.77
CA THR A 288 -17.07 -5.56 -20.78
C THR A 288 -18.05 -4.86 -19.86
N ASP A 289 -18.10 -5.31 -18.61
CA ASP A 289 -18.73 -4.59 -17.51
C ASP A 289 -18.30 -3.11 -17.55
N ASP A 290 -19.26 -2.23 -17.25
CA ASP A 290 -19.24 -0.75 -17.21
C ASP A 290 -17.93 0.00 -17.54
N GLU A 291 -18.11 1.02 -18.38
CA GLU A 291 -17.18 2.04 -18.89
C GLU A 291 -16.21 2.70 -17.88
N GLU A 292 -15.35 1.95 -17.19
CA GLU A 292 -14.25 2.53 -16.39
C GLU A 292 -13.07 2.88 -17.30
N LYS A 293 -13.08 4.11 -17.85
CA LYS A 293 -11.92 4.71 -18.51
C LYS A 293 -10.70 4.72 -17.57
N GLY A 294 -9.51 4.53 -18.13
CA GLY A 294 -8.25 4.62 -17.38
C GLY A 294 -8.09 5.95 -16.64
N CYS A 295 -7.47 5.91 -15.46
CA CYS A 295 -7.25 7.07 -14.61
C CYS A 295 -6.15 7.93 -15.22
N SER A 296 -6.53 9.13 -15.66
CA SER A 296 -5.59 10.15 -16.09
C SER A 296 -5.76 11.41 -15.28
N ILE A 297 -4.71 11.81 -14.57
CA ILE A 297 -4.59 13.16 -14.01
C ILE A 297 -3.76 13.96 -15.02
N ASN A 298 -4.04 15.25 -15.17
CA ASN A 298 -3.08 16.11 -15.84
C ASN A 298 -1.83 16.22 -14.94
N LEU A 299 -0.76 15.54 -15.33
CA LEU A 299 0.48 15.44 -14.57
C LEU A 299 1.50 16.54 -14.94
N ASP A 300 1.06 17.60 -15.62
CA ASP A 300 1.90 18.77 -15.91
C ASP A 300 2.58 19.27 -14.63
N GLY A 301 3.91 19.36 -14.65
CA GLY A 301 4.75 19.72 -13.50
C GLY A 301 4.82 18.70 -12.34
N ILE A 302 4.02 17.63 -12.35
CA ILE A 302 4.00 16.56 -11.35
C ILE A 302 4.98 15.43 -11.70
N LEU A 303 5.18 15.20 -13.00
CA LEU A 303 6.27 14.37 -13.53
C LEU A 303 7.50 15.25 -13.76
N THR A 304 8.37 15.30 -12.76
CA THR A 304 9.65 15.99 -12.85
C THR A 304 10.65 15.10 -13.58
N GLN A 305 11.46 15.68 -14.48
CA GLN A 305 12.63 14.98 -15.03
C GLN A 305 13.71 14.73 -13.94
N GLU A 306 13.55 15.37 -12.79
CA GLU A 306 14.30 15.10 -11.57
C GLU A 306 13.71 13.87 -10.88
N GLY A 307 14.26 12.67 -11.17
CA GLY A 307 13.74 11.49 -10.49
C GLY A 307 14.14 10.12 -11.01
N LYS A 308 15.32 9.98 -11.65
CA LYS A 308 15.77 8.75 -12.36
C LYS A 308 15.41 7.44 -11.65
N VAL A 309 14.57 6.62 -12.30
CA VAL A 309 14.28 5.24 -11.95
C VAL A 309 15.28 4.39 -12.72
N ASP A 310 16.15 3.69 -12.01
CA ASP A 310 17.21 2.93 -12.65
C ASP A 310 16.73 1.56 -13.09
N LEU A 311 15.73 1.01 -12.39
CA LEU A 311 15.13 -0.28 -12.68
C LEU A 311 13.61 -0.20 -12.48
N THR A 312 12.85 -0.46 -13.52
CA THR A 312 11.39 -0.68 -13.42
C THR A 312 11.12 -2.16 -13.53
N VAL A 313 10.34 -2.69 -12.58
CA VAL A 313 9.95 -4.09 -12.51
C VAL A 313 8.43 -4.17 -12.54
N THR A 314 7.89 -4.64 -13.64
CA THR A 314 6.46 -4.90 -13.79
C THR A 314 6.17 -6.36 -13.47
N ILE A 315 5.33 -6.61 -12.46
CA ILE A 315 4.92 -7.94 -12.01
C ILE A 315 3.43 -8.07 -12.24
N LYS A 316 3.05 -8.97 -13.14
CA LYS A 316 1.65 -9.27 -13.46
C LYS A 316 1.28 -10.67 -13.00
N LYS A 317 0.22 -10.80 -12.21
CA LYS A 317 -0.32 -12.06 -11.75
C LYS A 317 -1.16 -12.72 -12.85
N ASP A 318 -0.89 -13.99 -13.12
CA ASP A 318 -1.71 -14.90 -13.92
C ASP A 318 -2.30 -15.95 -12.97
N GLU A 319 -3.47 -15.64 -12.39
CA GLU A 319 -4.13 -16.49 -11.39
C GLU A 319 -4.49 -17.87 -11.97
N ALA A 320 -4.93 -17.91 -13.22
CA ALA A 320 -5.33 -19.15 -13.88
C ALA A 320 -4.14 -20.11 -14.06
N ALA A 321 -2.95 -19.55 -14.37
CA ALA A 321 -1.73 -20.33 -14.53
C ALA A 321 -0.95 -20.54 -13.22
N GLY A 322 -1.29 -19.85 -12.12
CA GLY A 322 -0.47 -19.82 -10.90
C GLY A 322 0.94 -19.25 -11.16
N GLN A 323 1.02 -18.21 -12.00
CA GLN A 323 2.29 -17.63 -12.44
C GLN A 323 2.36 -16.12 -12.18
N LEU A 324 3.58 -15.64 -11.93
CA LEU A 324 3.93 -14.23 -11.99
C LEU A 324 4.72 -13.98 -13.28
N HIS A 325 4.27 -13.00 -14.04
CA HIS A 325 4.95 -12.50 -15.22
C HIS A 325 5.77 -11.27 -14.84
N TRP A 326 7.09 -11.42 -14.86
CA TRP A 326 8.07 -10.39 -14.58
C TRP A 326 8.56 -9.77 -15.87
N LYS A 327 8.51 -8.45 -15.93
CA LYS A 327 9.14 -7.63 -16.96
C LYS A 327 10.11 -6.68 -16.26
N ILE A 328 11.39 -6.81 -16.56
CA ILE A 328 12.49 -6.10 -15.90
C ILE A 328 13.13 -5.18 -16.94
N THR A 329 13.03 -3.88 -16.70
CA THR A 329 13.46 -2.85 -17.65
C THR A 329 14.43 -1.88 -16.99
N ALA A 330 15.56 -1.63 -17.64
CA ALA A 330 16.50 -0.58 -17.27
C ALA A 330 16.93 0.19 -18.53
N PRO A 331 16.95 1.52 -18.51
CA PRO A 331 17.41 2.36 -19.63
C PRO A 331 18.94 2.42 -19.78
N ASP A 332 19.71 2.36 -18.69
CA ASP A 332 21.18 2.36 -18.71
C ASP A 332 21.76 1.49 -17.57
N PRO A 333 22.51 0.42 -17.88
CA PRO A 333 22.59 -0.18 -19.22
C PRO A 333 21.22 -0.65 -19.70
N GLU A 334 21.01 -0.70 -21.02
CA GLU A 334 19.74 -1.14 -21.58
C GLU A 334 19.43 -2.61 -21.21
N ILE A 335 18.30 -2.83 -20.54
CA ILE A 335 17.79 -4.12 -20.11
C ILE A 335 16.30 -4.17 -20.44
N ASP A 336 15.86 -5.28 -21.03
CA ASP A 336 14.46 -5.56 -21.31
C ASP A 336 14.18 -7.07 -21.21
N ALA A 337 14.22 -7.58 -19.98
CA ALA A 337 14.08 -9.01 -19.71
C ALA A 337 12.63 -9.38 -19.36
N PHE A 338 12.21 -10.58 -19.75
CA PHE A 338 10.91 -11.15 -19.39
C PHE A 338 11.10 -12.54 -18.79
N LYS A 339 10.39 -12.82 -17.69
CA LYS A 339 10.42 -14.12 -17.03
C LYS A 339 9.07 -14.50 -16.46
N LYS A 340 8.73 -15.78 -16.57
CA LYS A 340 7.61 -16.38 -15.82
C LYS A 340 8.16 -17.11 -14.61
N VAL A 341 7.55 -16.88 -13.45
CA VAL A 341 7.88 -17.54 -12.20
C VAL A 341 6.60 -18.18 -11.67
N SER A 342 6.63 -19.48 -11.41
CA SER A 342 5.56 -20.14 -10.67
C SER A 342 5.59 -19.69 -9.22
N TYR A 343 4.43 -19.36 -8.67
CA TYR A 343 4.33 -18.94 -7.27
C TYR A 343 3.26 -19.78 -6.56
N GLY A 344 3.45 -19.98 -5.25
CA GLY A 344 2.48 -20.67 -4.40
C GLY A 344 1.33 -19.75 -4.01
N ASP A 345 0.53 -20.16 -3.04
CA ASP A 345 -0.54 -19.32 -2.50
C ASP A 345 0.04 -18.10 -1.74
N ALA A 346 0.12 -16.96 -2.43
CA ALA A 346 0.61 -15.70 -1.88
C ALA A 346 -0.26 -15.16 -0.72
N GLN A 347 -1.55 -15.52 -0.68
CA GLN A 347 -2.42 -15.14 0.43
C GLN A 347 -2.06 -15.94 1.69
N SER A 348 -1.80 -17.23 1.56
CA SER A 348 -1.25 -18.05 2.65
C SER A 348 0.10 -17.53 3.13
N PHE A 349 0.96 -17.05 2.21
CA PHE A 349 2.23 -16.43 2.57
C PHE A 349 2.04 -15.19 3.48
N ALA A 350 1.15 -14.26 3.10
CA ALA A 350 0.85 -13.09 3.92
C ALA A 350 0.29 -13.46 5.30
N LYS A 351 -0.53 -14.52 5.38
CA LYS A 351 -1.06 -15.06 6.64
C LYS A 351 0.06 -15.59 7.54
N THR A 352 1.00 -16.35 7.00
CA THR A 352 2.15 -16.87 7.75
C THR A 352 3.03 -15.74 8.28
N LEU A 353 3.34 -14.75 7.43
CA LEU A 353 4.10 -13.55 7.82
C LEU A 353 3.47 -12.84 9.03
N GLY A 354 2.17 -12.54 8.95
CA GLY A 354 1.47 -11.86 10.04
C GLY A 354 1.39 -12.70 11.32
N GLY A 355 1.16 -14.01 11.18
CA GLY A 355 0.99 -14.93 12.32
C GLY A 355 2.28 -15.25 13.06
N GLU A 356 3.40 -15.46 12.36
CA GLU A 356 4.69 -15.78 12.98
C GLU A 356 5.29 -14.58 13.71
N LEU A 357 5.28 -13.40 13.09
CA LEU A 357 5.86 -12.21 13.71
C LEU A 357 5.05 -11.73 14.94
N LYS A 358 3.73 -11.89 14.91
CA LYS A 358 2.85 -11.52 16.02
C LYS A 358 3.12 -12.34 17.29
N LYS A 359 3.49 -13.62 17.15
CA LYS A 359 3.81 -14.50 18.30
C LYS A 359 5.04 -14.04 19.07
N GLU A 360 5.93 -13.29 18.44
CA GLU A 360 7.22 -12.87 19.01
C GLU A 360 7.22 -11.37 19.41
N ASP A 361 6.05 -10.74 19.55
CA ASP A 361 5.86 -9.30 19.83
C ASP A 361 6.67 -8.38 18.91
N PHE A 362 7.04 -8.86 17.71
CA PHE A 362 7.90 -8.15 16.76
C PHE A 362 9.26 -7.69 17.36
N LYS A 363 9.63 -8.27 18.51
CA LYS A 363 10.78 -7.92 19.34
C LYS A 363 11.48 -9.19 19.79
N SER A 364 12.50 -9.58 19.06
CA SER A 364 13.51 -10.52 19.54
C SER A 364 14.44 -10.86 18.39
N ARG A 365 15.55 -11.52 18.72
CA ARG A 365 16.36 -12.22 17.74
C ARG A 365 15.56 -13.34 17.01
N ILE A 366 14.51 -13.88 17.63
CA ILE A 366 13.66 -14.91 17.01
C ILE A 366 12.79 -14.29 15.93
N ALA A 367 12.09 -13.18 16.23
CA ALA A 367 11.32 -12.41 15.24
C ALA A 367 12.20 -11.98 14.06
N GLN A 368 13.42 -11.52 14.34
CA GLN A 368 14.39 -11.16 13.31
C GLN A 368 14.77 -12.36 12.42
N ASN A 369 15.04 -13.52 13.00
CA ASN A 369 15.37 -14.73 12.24
C ASN A 369 14.18 -15.23 11.42
N ALA A 370 12.95 -15.16 11.95
CA ALA A 370 11.73 -15.49 11.21
C ALA A 370 11.58 -14.57 9.99
N LEU A 371 11.73 -13.25 10.19
CA LEU A 371 11.65 -12.28 9.09
C LEU A 371 12.77 -12.49 8.03
N ILE A 372 13.98 -12.81 8.45
CA ILE A 372 15.08 -13.15 7.53
C ILE A 372 14.76 -14.40 6.71
N THR A 373 14.23 -15.45 7.37
CA THR A 373 13.86 -16.72 6.70
C THR A 373 12.77 -16.48 5.67
N LEU A 374 11.74 -15.74 6.06
CA LEU A 374 10.68 -15.31 5.13
C LEU A 374 11.24 -14.47 3.98
N GLY A 375 12.16 -13.55 4.27
CA GLY A 375 12.82 -12.75 3.24
C GLY A 375 13.60 -13.61 2.24
N GLN A 376 14.17 -14.73 2.66
CA GLN A 376 14.81 -15.69 1.76
C GLN A 376 13.77 -16.38 0.88
N ASP A 377 12.62 -16.77 1.42
CA ASP A 377 11.51 -17.34 0.65
C ASP A 377 11.00 -16.36 -0.43
N ILE A 378 10.89 -15.06 -0.11
CA ILE A 378 10.56 -14.02 -1.10
C ILE A 378 11.66 -13.93 -2.16
N ALA A 379 12.93 -13.95 -1.76
CA ALA A 379 14.06 -13.86 -2.68
C ALA A 379 14.13 -15.05 -3.64
N ASP A 380 13.65 -16.23 -3.25
CA ASP A 380 13.55 -17.41 -4.10
C ASP A 380 12.48 -17.28 -5.19
N LEU A 381 11.48 -16.40 -4.99
CA LEU A 381 10.49 -16.03 -6.01
C LEU A 381 11.02 -14.98 -7.00
N ILE A 382 12.16 -14.34 -6.72
CA ILE A 382 12.75 -13.33 -7.59
C ILE A 382 13.57 -14.03 -8.69
N PRO A 383 13.29 -13.77 -9.98
CA PRO A 383 14.02 -14.41 -11.07
C PRO A 383 15.49 -13.95 -11.14
N ALA A 384 16.38 -14.84 -11.62
CA ALA A 384 17.80 -14.53 -11.81
C ALA A 384 18.03 -13.29 -12.68
N GLU A 385 17.16 -13.07 -13.67
CA GLU A 385 17.15 -11.92 -14.56
C GLU A 385 17.04 -10.59 -13.79
N PHE A 386 16.30 -10.55 -12.67
CA PHE A 386 16.24 -9.36 -11.82
C PHE A 386 17.58 -9.12 -11.13
N PHE A 387 18.17 -10.14 -10.52
CA PHE A 387 19.44 -10.00 -9.81
C PHE A 387 20.58 -9.58 -10.75
N ASP A 388 20.61 -10.15 -11.96
CA ASP A 388 21.56 -9.76 -13.00
C ASP A 388 21.37 -8.31 -13.43
N ALA A 389 20.12 -7.86 -13.57
CA ALA A 389 19.81 -6.49 -13.91
C ALA A 389 20.18 -5.51 -12.80
N PHE A 390 19.78 -5.81 -11.57
CA PHE A 390 20.12 -5.05 -10.37
C PHE A 390 21.63 -4.87 -10.24
N LYS A 391 22.40 -5.94 -10.41
CA LYS A 391 23.87 -5.90 -10.35
C LYS A 391 24.47 -5.02 -11.46
N LYS A 392 24.01 -5.20 -12.71
CA LYS A 392 24.50 -4.39 -13.84
C LYS A 392 24.24 -2.90 -13.65
N VAL A 393 23.03 -2.56 -13.22
CA VAL A 393 22.64 -1.17 -12.91
C VAL A 393 23.47 -0.63 -11.75
N SER A 394 23.58 -1.37 -10.65
CA SER A 394 24.36 -0.96 -9.47
C SER A 394 25.85 -0.70 -9.76
N LEU A 395 26.44 -1.43 -10.73
CA LEU A 395 27.82 -1.22 -11.17
C LEU A 395 27.97 -0.06 -12.16
N ALA A 396 26.90 0.34 -12.84
CA ALA A 396 26.90 1.42 -13.83
C ALA A 396 26.67 2.81 -13.21
N ILE A 397 26.11 2.88 -12.00
CA ILE A 397 25.78 4.13 -11.32
C ILE A 397 26.56 4.29 -10.00
N ASP A 398 26.97 5.51 -9.67
CA ASP A 398 27.72 5.83 -8.44
C ASP A 398 26.79 6.27 -7.29
N ARG A 399 25.69 5.54 -7.09
CA ARG A 399 24.72 5.77 -6.01
C ARG A 399 23.85 4.53 -5.76
N THR A 400 23.04 4.55 -4.71
CA THR A 400 22.04 3.49 -4.49
C THR A 400 21.01 3.49 -5.63
N PRO A 401 20.70 2.32 -6.23
CA PRO A 401 19.69 2.22 -7.28
C PRO A 401 18.27 2.55 -6.79
N ARG A 402 17.51 3.27 -7.62
CA ARG A 402 16.07 3.48 -7.46
C ARG A 402 15.30 2.44 -8.25
N ILE A 403 14.42 1.72 -7.57
CA ILE A 403 13.62 0.65 -8.13
C ILE A 403 12.14 1.01 -8.01
N LEU A 404 11.44 1.00 -9.14
CA LEU A 404 9.98 1.05 -9.18
C LEU A 404 9.45 -0.38 -9.36
N ILE A 405 8.79 -0.90 -8.34
CA ILE A 405 8.07 -2.17 -8.41
C ILE A 405 6.62 -1.86 -8.76
N TRP A 406 6.21 -2.19 -9.98
CA TRP A 406 4.87 -1.99 -10.46
C TRP A 406 4.14 -3.33 -10.51
N THR A 407 3.12 -3.54 -9.69
CA THR A 407 2.55 -4.87 -9.48
C THR A 407 1.03 -4.87 -9.35
N ASP A 408 0.37 -5.94 -9.79
CA ASP A 408 -0.99 -6.31 -9.35
C ASP A 408 -1.03 -7.57 -8.46
N GLU A 409 0.15 -8.05 -8.06
CA GLU A 409 0.32 -8.99 -6.96
C GLU A 409 0.29 -8.20 -5.63
N PRO A 410 -0.74 -8.38 -4.78
CA PRO A 410 -0.93 -7.57 -3.57
C PRO A 410 -0.15 -8.05 -2.35
N TYR A 411 0.20 -9.33 -2.27
CA TYR A 411 0.50 -9.97 -0.99
C TYR A 411 1.98 -10.08 -0.67
N ILE A 412 2.85 -10.17 -1.67
CA ILE A 412 4.26 -10.41 -1.48
C ILE A 412 4.96 -9.06 -1.23
N PRO A 413 5.55 -8.85 -0.05
CA PRO A 413 6.31 -7.64 0.26
C PRO A 413 7.72 -7.74 -0.33
N TRP A 414 7.87 -7.54 -1.64
CA TRP A 414 9.14 -7.64 -2.38
C TRP A 414 10.31 -6.89 -1.74
N GLU A 415 10.03 -5.80 -1.05
CA GLU A 415 10.98 -4.97 -0.29
C GLU A 415 11.66 -5.74 0.85
N LEU A 416 11.01 -6.80 1.35
CA LEU A 416 11.50 -7.70 2.39
C LEU A 416 12.24 -8.92 1.82
N ALA A 417 12.49 -9.00 0.51
CA ALA A 417 13.37 -10.02 -0.02
C ALA A 417 14.76 -9.90 0.60
N PHE A 418 15.30 -10.99 1.14
CA PHE A 418 16.57 -11.02 1.85
C PHE A 418 17.59 -11.90 1.11
N SER A 419 18.65 -11.29 0.59
CA SER A 419 19.68 -12.01 -0.17
C SER A 419 21.00 -11.26 -0.21
N ASN A 420 22.11 -12.00 -0.30
CA ASN A 420 23.41 -11.41 -0.61
C ASN A 420 23.53 -10.93 -2.06
N LYS A 421 22.65 -11.39 -2.95
CA LYS A 421 22.64 -11.00 -4.36
C LYS A 421 22.23 -9.54 -4.59
N PHE A 422 21.72 -8.87 -3.55
CA PHE A 422 21.47 -7.43 -3.56
C PHE A 422 22.72 -6.61 -3.16
N SER A 423 23.84 -7.26 -2.83
CA SER A 423 25.14 -6.58 -2.72
C SER A 423 25.90 -6.68 -4.04
N PRO A 424 26.51 -5.59 -4.55
CA PRO A 424 27.37 -5.65 -5.75
C PRO A 424 28.50 -6.69 -5.66
N ASP A 425 29.01 -6.93 -4.44
CA ASP A 425 30.10 -7.87 -4.17
C ASP A 425 29.62 -9.26 -3.71
N ASN A 426 28.31 -9.45 -3.57
CA ASN A 426 27.65 -10.66 -3.06
C ASN A 426 28.10 -11.11 -1.64
N LYS A 427 28.68 -10.22 -0.82
CA LYS A 427 29.20 -10.60 0.51
C LYS A 427 28.26 -10.30 1.66
N THR A 428 27.43 -9.28 1.53
CA THR A 428 26.50 -8.85 2.59
C THR A 428 25.07 -9.22 2.21
N SER A 429 24.46 -10.11 2.98
CA SER A 429 23.02 -10.38 2.89
C SER A 429 22.24 -9.30 3.61
N ASP A 430 21.24 -8.76 2.93
CA ASP A 430 20.33 -7.78 3.51
C ASP A 430 18.99 -7.77 2.77
N PHE A 431 18.03 -7.01 3.29
CA PHE A 431 16.75 -6.78 2.66
C PHE A 431 16.87 -5.87 1.42
N LEU A 432 16.07 -6.12 0.38
CA LEU A 432 16.03 -5.27 -0.81
C LEU A 432 15.75 -3.81 -0.44
N GLY A 433 14.82 -3.57 0.49
CA GLY A 433 14.47 -2.24 1.01
C GLY A 433 15.57 -1.55 1.84
N ILE A 434 16.70 -2.21 2.07
CA ILE A 434 17.92 -1.66 2.71
C ILE A 434 19.07 -1.51 1.68
N GLN A 435 19.01 -2.23 0.57
CA GLN A 435 20.04 -2.17 -0.49
C GLN A 435 19.64 -1.26 -1.67
N ALA A 436 18.35 -0.93 -1.79
CA ALA A 436 17.80 -0.11 -2.87
C ALA A 436 16.76 0.90 -2.35
N ILE A 437 16.60 1.99 -3.10
CA ILE A 437 15.54 2.98 -2.90
C ILE A 437 14.29 2.44 -3.63
N VAL A 438 13.33 1.89 -2.90
CA VAL A 438 12.20 1.17 -3.50
C VAL A 438 10.90 1.94 -3.35
N GLY A 439 10.19 2.12 -4.45
CA GLY A 439 8.79 2.55 -4.50
C GLY A 439 7.93 1.47 -5.14
N ARG A 440 6.75 1.23 -4.58
CA ARG A 440 5.76 0.27 -5.10
C ARG A 440 4.63 1.02 -5.78
N TRP A 441 4.11 0.52 -6.90
CA TRP A 441 2.92 1.10 -7.54
C TRP A 441 1.96 0.02 -8.00
N TRP A 442 0.68 0.36 -8.06
CA TRP A 442 -0.39 -0.59 -8.35
C TRP A 442 -0.73 -0.59 -9.85
N LEU A 443 -0.81 -1.78 -10.46
CA LEU A 443 -1.23 -1.94 -11.86
C LEU A 443 -2.74 -2.10 -11.96
N HIS A 444 -3.48 -1.00 -12.13
CA HIS A 444 -4.94 -1.04 -12.27
C HIS A 444 -5.49 0.17 -13.03
N GLN A 445 -6.58 -0.01 -13.78
CA GLN A 445 -7.17 1.02 -14.64
C GLN A 445 -7.61 2.28 -13.90
N ARG A 446 -8.12 2.15 -12.68
CA ARG A 446 -8.50 3.28 -11.81
C ARG A 446 -7.35 3.91 -11.02
N VAL A 447 -6.10 3.48 -11.23
CA VAL A 447 -4.93 4.06 -10.58
C VAL A 447 -4.17 4.89 -11.60
N VAL A 448 -3.72 6.08 -11.18
CA VAL A 448 -2.93 6.99 -12.01
C VAL A 448 -1.67 6.29 -12.49
N SER A 449 -1.37 6.38 -13.78
CA SER A 449 -0.21 5.75 -14.40
C SER A 449 0.41 6.73 -15.40
N PRO A 450 1.73 6.97 -15.39
CA PRO A 450 2.73 6.47 -14.44
C PRO A 450 2.58 7.11 -13.03
N PRO A 451 3.27 6.57 -12.00
CA PRO A 451 3.24 7.17 -10.66
C PRO A 451 3.85 8.58 -10.61
N PRO A 452 3.18 9.56 -9.99
CA PRO A 452 3.68 10.92 -9.75
C PRO A 452 5.06 10.97 -9.06
N THR A 453 5.88 11.97 -9.41
CA THR A 453 7.22 12.20 -8.81
C THR A 453 7.28 13.41 -7.87
N GLY A 454 6.25 14.25 -7.84
CA GLY A 454 6.21 15.41 -6.94
C GLY A 454 4.79 15.73 -6.48
N ILE A 455 4.66 16.23 -5.26
CA ILE A 455 3.40 16.76 -4.73
C ILE A 455 3.69 18.13 -4.13
N GLU A 456 3.10 19.18 -4.69
CA GLU A 456 3.07 20.49 -4.03
C GLU A 456 2.14 20.40 -2.82
N VAL A 457 2.67 20.56 -1.62
CA VAL A 457 1.92 20.38 -0.38
C VAL A 457 1.25 21.69 0.01
N HIS A 458 -0.08 21.72 -0.04
CA HIS A 458 -0.86 22.90 0.35
C HIS A 458 -1.55 22.77 1.71
N ARG A 459 -1.79 21.53 2.17
CA ARG A 459 -2.45 21.27 3.45
C ARG A 459 -1.90 20.01 4.09
N ILE A 460 -1.73 20.04 5.40
CA ILE A 460 -1.44 18.85 6.22
C ILE A 460 -2.56 18.74 7.25
N THR A 461 -3.13 17.54 7.39
CA THR A 461 -4.07 17.20 8.45
C THR A 461 -3.49 16.05 9.25
N ALA A 462 -3.63 16.10 10.58
CA ALA A 462 -3.23 15.01 11.46
C ALA A 462 -4.40 14.53 12.32
N ILE A 463 -4.58 13.21 12.38
CA ILE A 463 -5.65 12.54 13.11
C ILE A 463 -5.04 11.48 14.03
N ALA A 464 -5.37 11.55 15.32
CA ALA A 464 -5.14 10.50 16.30
C ALA A 464 -6.29 10.56 17.31
N ALA A 465 -6.81 9.39 17.68
CA ALA A 465 -7.97 9.26 18.54
C ALA A 465 -7.60 9.43 20.01
N ASP A 466 -8.50 10.09 20.75
CA ASP A 466 -8.58 9.96 22.21
C ASP A 466 -9.77 9.03 22.52
N TYR A 467 -9.49 7.75 22.72
CA TYR A 467 -10.56 6.75 22.87
C TYR A 467 -11.31 6.96 24.20
N PRO A 468 -12.65 6.95 24.21
CA PRO A 468 -13.41 7.20 25.44
C PRO A 468 -13.01 6.29 26.61
N PHE A 469 -12.99 6.84 27.83
CA PHE A 469 -12.69 6.08 29.04
C PHE A 469 -13.64 4.87 29.18
N GLY A 470 -13.08 3.67 29.36
CA GLY A 470 -13.83 2.41 29.38
C GLY A 470 -14.05 1.75 28.02
N SER A 471 -13.48 2.29 26.93
CA SER A 471 -13.45 1.57 25.65
C SER A 471 -12.62 0.28 25.75
N LYS A 472 -12.94 -0.73 24.93
CA LYS A 472 -12.15 -1.98 24.82
C LYS A 472 -10.80 -1.79 24.12
N VAL A 473 -10.49 -0.57 23.68
CA VAL A 473 -9.36 -0.24 22.82
C VAL A 473 -8.35 0.56 23.63
N LYS A 474 -7.08 0.15 23.60
CA LYS A 474 -6.00 0.80 24.35
C LYS A 474 -5.78 2.21 23.82
N GLN A 475 -5.49 3.15 24.72
CA GLN A 475 -5.03 4.48 24.34
C GLN A 475 -3.68 4.43 23.61
N LEU A 476 -3.53 5.28 22.60
CA LEU A 476 -2.30 5.44 21.82
C LEU A 476 -1.65 6.78 22.14
N GLU A 477 -1.01 6.88 23.32
CA GLU A 477 -0.40 8.13 23.78
C GLU A 477 0.66 8.66 22.81
N GLU A 478 1.41 7.77 22.18
CA GLU A 478 2.43 8.14 21.19
C GLU A 478 1.80 8.70 19.90
N ALA A 479 0.64 8.19 19.48
CA ALA A 479 -0.12 8.72 18.34
C ALA A 479 -0.64 10.14 18.60
N ILE A 480 -1.05 10.44 19.85
CA ILE A 480 -1.41 11.80 20.25
C ILE A 480 -0.20 12.73 20.10
N LYS A 481 0.99 12.28 20.52
CA LYS A 481 2.23 13.05 20.38
C LYS A 481 2.65 13.22 18.92
N GLU A 482 2.45 12.24 18.04
CA GLU A 482 2.67 12.39 16.59
C GLU A 482 1.80 13.51 15.98
N LYS A 483 0.53 13.52 16.35
CA LYS A 483 -0.44 14.55 15.94
C LYS A 483 -0.01 15.93 16.43
N GLU A 484 0.41 16.05 17.68
CA GLU A 484 0.92 17.31 18.26
C GLU A 484 2.21 17.78 17.58
N PHE A 485 3.15 16.86 17.32
CA PHE A 485 4.38 17.14 16.59
C PHE A 485 4.11 17.77 15.21
N LEU A 486 3.16 17.21 14.45
CA LEU A 486 2.79 17.73 13.13
C LEU A 486 2.16 19.12 13.20
N LYS A 487 1.32 19.37 14.21
CA LYS A 487 0.73 20.68 14.46
C LYS A 487 1.82 21.72 14.74
N ASP A 488 2.74 21.40 15.65
CA ASP A 488 3.71 22.36 16.17
C ASP A 488 4.84 22.66 15.17
N ASN A 489 5.27 21.67 14.38
CA ASN A 489 6.40 21.81 13.46
C ASN A 489 5.99 22.19 12.03
N PHE A 490 4.81 21.73 11.59
CA PHE A 490 4.35 21.83 10.20
C PHE A 490 3.00 22.53 10.02
N GLY A 491 2.40 23.02 11.12
CA GLY A 491 1.12 23.73 11.06
C GLY A 491 -0.04 22.84 10.62
N ALA A 492 0.03 21.52 10.91
CA ALA A 492 -1.03 20.60 10.55
C ALA A 492 -2.36 20.96 11.23
N THR A 493 -3.45 20.90 10.47
CA THR A 493 -4.81 21.01 11.01
C THR A 493 -5.15 19.72 11.76
N ILE A 494 -5.57 19.86 13.01
CA ILE A 494 -5.99 18.72 13.81
C ILE A 494 -7.48 18.49 13.64
N ILE A 495 -7.84 17.25 13.31
CA ILE A 495 -9.24 16.81 13.21
C ILE A 495 -9.47 15.69 14.22
N GLU A 496 -10.64 15.70 14.86
CA GLU A 496 -11.05 14.63 15.77
C GLU A 496 -11.16 13.31 15.01
N ALA A 497 -10.81 12.20 15.63
CA ALA A 497 -10.96 10.89 15.02
C ALA A 497 -12.41 10.43 15.13
N LYS A 498 -13.36 11.17 14.54
CA LYS A 498 -14.79 10.85 14.48
C LYS A 498 -15.24 10.77 13.03
N LYS A 499 -16.21 9.90 12.75
CA LYS A 499 -16.71 9.65 11.38
C LYS A 499 -17.15 10.93 10.68
N ASP A 500 -17.99 11.75 11.31
CA ASP A 500 -18.52 12.96 10.68
C ASP A 500 -17.40 13.98 10.38
N ALA A 501 -16.46 14.16 11.31
CA ALA A 501 -15.33 15.09 11.12
C ALA A 501 -14.39 14.66 9.98
N ILE A 502 -14.17 13.36 9.83
CA ILE A 502 -13.39 12.78 8.74
C ILE A 502 -14.13 12.93 7.40
N LEU A 503 -15.43 12.64 7.38
CA LEU A 503 -16.28 12.75 6.18
C LEU A 503 -16.42 14.21 5.72
N ASP A 504 -16.56 15.15 6.65
CA ASP A 504 -16.61 16.59 6.33
C ASP A 504 -15.31 17.05 5.66
N MET A 505 -14.16 16.56 6.13
CA MET A 505 -12.84 16.87 5.55
C MET A 505 -12.66 16.24 4.16
N THR A 506 -12.99 14.97 3.98
CA THR A 506 -12.82 14.30 2.67
C THR A 506 -13.93 14.66 1.67
N GLY A 507 -15.03 15.25 2.13
CA GLY A 507 -16.12 15.78 1.32
C GLY A 507 -16.04 17.27 0.98
N GLU A 508 -14.98 17.98 1.40
CA GLU A 508 -14.83 19.42 1.13
C GLU A 508 -14.92 19.74 -0.37
N THR A 509 -15.69 20.76 -0.73
CA THR A 509 -15.92 21.17 -2.13
C THR A 509 -15.60 22.66 -2.32
N PRO A 510 -14.62 23.03 -3.19
CA PRO A 510 -13.77 22.11 -3.97
C PRO A 510 -12.74 21.37 -3.09
N PRO A 511 -12.28 20.17 -3.50
CA PRO A 511 -11.19 19.48 -2.82
C PRO A 511 -9.91 20.32 -2.77
N VAL A 512 -9.08 20.09 -1.75
CA VAL A 512 -7.78 20.77 -1.62
C VAL A 512 -6.69 19.94 -2.29
N SER A 513 -6.09 20.49 -3.34
CA SER A 513 -4.92 19.86 -3.98
C SER A 513 -3.74 19.81 -3.01
N GLY A 514 -2.90 18.78 -3.10
CA GLY A 514 -1.69 18.71 -2.27
C GLY A 514 -1.96 18.45 -0.79
N HIS A 515 -3.10 17.84 -0.45
CA HIS A 515 -3.47 17.53 0.92
C HIS A 515 -2.78 16.26 1.41
N ILE A 516 -1.90 16.40 2.42
CA ILE A 516 -1.32 15.29 3.19
C ILE A 516 -2.22 14.95 4.36
N LEU A 517 -2.54 13.67 4.52
CA LEU A 517 -3.21 13.13 5.70
C LEU A 517 -2.26 12.24 6.51
N HIS A 518 -1.95 12.66 7.73
CA HIS A 518 -1.37 11.78 8.74
C HIS A 518 -2.47 11.19 9.60
N MET A 519 -2.42 9.88 9.82
CA MET A 519 -3.38 9.18 10.66
C MET A 519 -2.66 8.14 11.51
N ALA A 520 -2.80 8.24 12.82
CA ALA A 520 -2.24 7.29 13.79
C ALA A 520 -3.37 6.74 14.66
N LEU A 521 -3.83 5.52 14.37
CA LEU A 521 -5.04 4.89 14.92
C LEU A 521 -4.88 3.37 14.98
N HIS A 522 -5.74 2.68 15.74
CA HIS A 522 -5.79 1.22 15.65
C HIS A 522 -6.31 0.76 14.29
N GLY A 523 -5.64 -0.24 13.72
CA GLY A 523 -6.06 -0.93 12.51
C GLY A 523 -6.55 -2.33 12.82
N TYR A 524 -7.57 -2.78 12.08
CA TYR A 524 -8.04 -4.15 12.08
C TYR A 524 -7.93 -4.71 10.67
N SER A 525 -7.34 -5.90 10.54
CA SER A 525 -7.28 -6.62 9.26
C SER A 525 -7.63 -8.09 9.48
N ASP A 526 -8.60 -8.56 8.72
CA ASP A 526 -8.90 -9.98 8.55
C ASP A 526 -8.69 -10.35 7.07
N PRO A 527 -7.54 -10.94 6.70
CA PRO A 527 -7.26 -11.36 5.33
C PRO A 527 -8.16 -12.50 4.82
N THR A 528 -8.82 -13.25 5.71
CA THR A 528 -9.70 -14.38 5.34
C THR A 528 -11.08 -13.91 4.93
N HIS A 529 -11.60 -12.91 5.63
CA HIS A 529 -12.86 -12.23 5.30
C HIS A 529 -12.65 -11.00 4.43
N ASN A 530 -11.40 -10.69 4.10
CA ASN A 530 -11.01 -9.54 3.32
C ASN A 530 -11.57 -8.22 3.89
N GLU A 531 -11.53 -8.12 5.22
CA GLU A 531 -12.05 -6.99 5.96
C GLU A 531 -10.89 -6.17 6.51
N GLN A 532 -10.91 -4.87 6.25
CA GLN A 532 -9.93 -3.93 6.78
C GLN A 532 -10.62 -2.67 7.25
N LYS A 533 -10.27 -2.25 8.47
CA LYS A 533 -10.90 -1.12 9.13
C LYS A 533 -9.90 -0.35 9.97
N ILE A 534 -10.21 0.92 10.19
CA ILE A 534 -9.56 1.76 11.19
C ILE A 534 -10.56 2.05 12.30
N ILE A 535 -10.10 1.96 13.54
CA ILE A 535 -10.92 2.22 14.73
C ILE A 535 -10.80 3.71 15.07
N VAL A 536 -11.94 4.39 15.00
CA VAL A 536 -12.15 5.80 15.34
C VAL A 536 -12.92 5.90 16.67
N GLU A 537 -13.01 7.10 17.23
CA GLU A 537 -13.62 7.33 18.56
C GLU A 537 -15.09 6.88 18.63
N ASP A 538 -15.83 7.01 17.52
CA ASP A 538 -17.25 6.68 17.40
C ASP A 538 -17.52 5.43 16.51
N GLY A 539 -16.53 4.55 16.38
CA GLY A 539 -16.67 3.21 15.82
C GLY A 539 -15.58 2.83 14.83
N GLU A 540 -15.95 2.24 13.69
CA GLU A 540 -14.98 1.75 12.69
C GLU A 540 -15.24 2.38 11.32
N LEU A 541 -14.17 2.59 10.54
CA LEU A 541 -14.21 3.05 9.16
C LEU A 541 -13.50 2.08 8.22
N SER A 542 -14.16 1.74 7.13
CA SER A 542 -13.52 1.03 6.01
C SER A 542 -12.74 2.02 5.13
N PRO A 543 -11.73 1.56 4.37
CA PRO A 543 -10.99 2.43 3.45
C PRO A 543 -11.89 3.14 2.42
N ASN A 544 -13.00 2.51 2.00
CA ASN A 544 -13.98 3.13 1.09
C ASN A 544 -14.75 4.29 1.74
N ALA A 545 -15.09 4.16 3.02
CA ALA A 545 -15.77 5.21 3.77
C ALA A 545 -14.81 6.37 4.13
N LEU A 546 -13.51 6.09 4.23
CA LEU A 546 -12.51 7.07 4.65
C LEU A 546 -12.30 8.21 3.65
N ILE A 547 -12.01 7.90 2.38
CA ILE A 547 -11.50 8.88 1.39
C ILE A 547 -12.62 9.53 0.54
N GLY A 548 -13.89 9.11 0.72
CA GLY A 548 -15.01 9.68 -0.03
C GLY A 548 -15.09 9.22 -1.50
N VAL A 549 -15.84 9.96 -2.33
CA VAL A 549 -15.99 9.67 -3.77
C VAL A 549 -14.89 10.36 -4.56
N TYR A 550 -14.36 9.68 -5.56
CA TYR A 550 -13.35 10.22 -6.47
C TYR A 550 -13.66 9.75 -7.90
N ASN A 551 -13.69 10.67 -8.85
CA ASN A 551 -13.69 10.33 -10.27
C ASN A 551 -12.29 10.55 -10.85
N CYS A 552 -11.91 9.68 -11.77
CA CYS A 552 -10.62 9.78 -12.45
C CYS A 552 -10.45 11.15 -13.12
N GLY A 553 -9.37 11.85 -12.79
CA GLY A 553 -9.04 13.18 -13.32
C GLY A 553 -9.48 14.34 -12.42
N ASP A 554 -10.25 14.08 -11.37
CA ASP A 554 -10.55 15.09 -10.35
C ASP A 554 -9.29 15.37 -9.49
N VAL A 555 -9.30 16.49 -8.76
CA VAL A 555 -8.35 16.70 -7.66
C VAL A 555 -8.69 15.72 -6.54
N PRO A 556 -7.77 14.84 -6.11
CA PRO A 556 -8.08 13.87 -5.07
C PRO A 556 -8.28 14.57 -3.71
N PRO A 557 -9.24 14.13 -2.88
CA PRO A 557 -9.45 14.68 -1.54
C PRO A 557 -8.18 14.62 -0.68
N ILE A 558 -7.44 13.51 -0.78
CA ILE A 558 -6.14 13.31 -0.14
C ILE A 558 -5.12 12.96 -1.21
N SER A 559 -4.06 13.77 -1.31
CA SER A 559 -2.97 13.59 -2.28
C SER A 559 -1.92 12.59 -1.78
N PHE A 560 -1.60 12.60 -0.49
CA PHE A 560 -0.65 11.67 0.12
C PHE A 560 -1.10 11.27 1.52
N MET A 561 -0.86 10.03 1.92
CA MET A 561 -1.21 9.55 3.26
C MET A 561 -0.02 8.92 3.98
N PHE A 562 0.18 9.28 5.24
CA PHE A 562 1.02 8.53 6.16
C PHE A 562 0.11 7.89 7.21
N LEU A 563 0.05 6.56 7.22
CA LEU A 563 -0.89 5.82 8.03
C LEU A 563 -0.14 4.93 9.03
N ASN A 564 -0.11 5.37 10.29
CA ASN A 564 0.27 4.57 11.45
C ASN A 564 -0.96 3.83 11.99
N ALA A 565 -1.37 2.78 11.28
CA ALA A 565 -2.37 1.85 11.78
C ALA A 565 -1.95 0.41 11.49
N CYS A 566 -2.03 -0.46 12.49
CA CYS A 566 -1.55 -1.83 12.39
C CYS A 566 -2.24 -2.58 11.23
N GLN A 567 -1.44 -3.33 10.44
CA GLN A 567 -1.90 -4.26 9.40
C GLN A 567 -2.64 -3.68 8.18
N VAL A 568 -2.82 -2.36 8.09
CA VAL A 568 -3.46 -1.71 6.94
C VAL A 568 -2.57 -1.70 5.67
N GLY A 569 -1.25 -1.87 5.79
CA GLY A 569 -0.34 -1.93 4.65
C GLY A 569 -0.38 -3.26 3.89
N THR A 570 -0.99 -4.31 4.47
CA THR A 570 -1.17 -5.61 3.80
C THR A 570 -2.38 -5.52 2.88
N ALA A 571 -2.25 -5.85 1.60
CA ALA A 571 -3.41 -5.84 0.70
C ALA A 571 -4.27 -7.12 0.87
N GLY A 572 -5.57 -7.01 0.61
CA GLY A 572 -6.55 -8.11 0.57
C GLY A 572 -7.06 -8.40 -0.85
N ALA A 573 -7.82 -9.48 -1.03
CA ALA A 573 -8.52 -9.74 -2.31
C ALA A 573 -10.02 -9.91 -2.11
N SER A 574 -10.79 -9.15 -2.90
CA SER A 574 -12.20 -9.36 -3.15
C SER A 574 -12.31 -9.59 -4.65
N LEU A 575 -12.68 -10.80 -5.06
CA LEU A 575 -13.07 -11.15 -6.43
C LEU A 575 -12.23 -10.46 -7.53
N GLY A 576 -10.93 -10.76 -7.62
CA GLY A 576 -10.08 -10.31 -8.74
C GLY A 576 -9.77 -8.81 -8.76
N GLN A 577 -10.12 -8.05 -7.72
CA GLN A 577 -9.80 -6.63 -7.58
C GLN A 577 -9.08 -6.46 -6.24
N ALA A 578 -7.81 -6.07 -6.23
CA ALA A 578 -7.14 -5.82 -4.96
C ALA A 578 -7.98 -4.89 -4.07
N SER A 579 -8.34 -5.45 -2.92
CA SER A 579 -9.13 -4.85 -1.86
C SER A 579 -8.20 -4.57 -0.68
N GLY A 580 -8.67 -3.76 0.25
CA GLY A 580 -7.85 -3.23 1.33
C GLY A 580 -7.29 -1.84 1.03
N PHE A 581 -6.59 -1.27 2.01
CA PHE A 581 -6.15 0.12 1.98
C PHE A 581 -5.29 0.46 0.75
N PRO A 582 -4.21 -0.27 0.41
CA PRO A 582 -3.37 0.09 -0.74
C PRO A 582 -4.12 0.27 -2.06
N GLY A 583 -4.93 -0.74 -2.42
CA GLY A 583 -5.69 -0.71 -3.66
C GLY A 583 -6.77 0.37 -3.66
N ILE A 584 -7.47 0.55 -2.53
CA ILE A 584 -8.55 1.54 -2.43
C ILE A 584 -7.99 2.97 -2.44
N LEU A 585 -6.96 3.27 -1.64
CA LEU A 585 -6.36 4.60 -1.56
C LEU A 585 -5.87 5.08 -2.93
N LEU A 586 -5.14 4.23 -3.67
CA LEU A 586 -4.65 4.57 -5.00
C LEU A 586 -5.79 4.71 -6.03
N LYS A 587 -6.83 3.87 -5.96
CA LYS A 587 -8.03 4.00 -6.82
C LYS A 587 -8.83 5.29 -6.53
N LYS A 588 -8.60 5.93 -5.39
CA LYS A 588 -9.19 7.21 -4.99
C LYS A 588 -8.30 8.42 -5.35
N GLY A 589 -7.33 8.21 -6.24
CA GLY A 589 -6.50 9.28 -6.80
C GLY A 589 -5.29 9.67 -5.94
N MET A 590 -5.05 8.97 -4.82
CA MET A 590 -3.88 9.24 -3.99
C MET A 590 -2.59 9.01 -4.79
N MET A 591 -1.66 9.95 -4.66
CA MET A 591 -0.41 10.00 -5.42
C MET A 591 0.76 9.32 -4.69
N GLY A 592 0.57 8.98 -3.42
CA GLY A 592 1.43 8.05 -2.69
C GLY A 592 0.99 7.86 -1.25
N PHE A 593 1.43 6.78 -0.60
CA PHE A 593 1.23 6.60 0.83
C PHE A 593 2.28 5.70 1.47
N VAL A 594 2.44 5.85 2.78
CA VAL A 594 3.30 5.02 3.63
C VAL A 594 2.45 4.38 4.73
N ALA A 595 2.56 3.06 4.88
CA ALA A 595 1.81 2.30 5.89
C ALA A 595 2.55 1.02 6.32
N PRO A 596 2.39 0.56 7.57
CA PRO A 596 3.02 -0.66 8.05
C PRO A 596 2.23 -1.93 7.64
N LEU A 597 2.97 -2.99 7.31
CA LEU A 597 2.44 -4.32 6.99
C LEU A 597 1.87 -5.06 8.20
N TRP A 598 2.44 -4.84 9.38
CA TRP A 598 2.06 -5.48 10.64
C TRP A 598 1.95 -4.47 11.79
N GLU A 599 1.70 -4.98 12.99
CA GLU A 599 1.61 -4.17 14.20
C GLU A 599 2.99 -3.62 14.59
N VAL A 600 3.07 -2.30 14.79
CA VAL A 600 4.33 -1.60 15.07
C VAL A 600 4.37 -1.12 16.51
N HIS A 601 5.56 -1.11 17.10
CA HIS A 601 5.75 -0.57 18.43
C HIS A 601 5.54 0.94 18.47
N ASP A 602 4.57 1.42 19.23
CA ASP A 602 4.12 2.83 19.31
C ASP A 602 5.27 3.85 19.37
N THR A 603 6.21 3.70 20.31
CA THR A 603 7.33 4.66 20.47
C THR A 603 8.23 4.72 19.24
N HIS A 604 8.44 3.57 18.58
CA HIS A 604 9.27 3.49 17.39
C HIS A 604 8.51 3.95 16.15
N ALA A 605 7.19 3.74 16.10
CA ALA A 605 6.30 4.25 15.07
C ALA A 605 6.25 5.78 15.08
N ARG A 606 6.15 6.40 16.27
CA ARG A 606 6.27 7.85 16.42
C ARG A 606 7.62 8.36 15.96
N ALA A 607 8.71 7.78 16.46
CA ALA A 607 10.06 8.21 16.08
C ALA A 607 10.29 8.08 14.56
N PHE A 608 9.75 7.04 13.94
CA PHE A 608 9.77 6.85 12.50
C PHE A 608 8.98 7.95 11.77
N ALA A 609 7.76 8.25 12.21
CA ALA A 609 6.92 9.30 11.62
C ALA A 609 7.54 10.70 11.75
N GLU A 610 8.08 11.04 12.93
CA GLU A 610 8.74 12.33 13.17
C GLU A 610 9.93 12.51 12.23
N ASN A 611 10.83 11.53 12.16
CA ASN A 611 11.98 11.59 11.27
C ASN A 611 11.56 11.59 9.80
N PHE A 612 10.53 10.83 9.43
CA PHE A 612 9.96 10.85 8.09
C PHE A 612 9.56 12.26 7.66
N TYR A 613 8.82 12.99 8.50
CA TYR A 613 8.35 14.34 8.16
C TYR A 613 9.46 15.39 8.17
N ARG A 614 10.44 15.30 9.08
CA ARG A 614 11.63 16.17 9.05
C ARG A 614 12.38 16.02 7.74
N GLU A 615 12.69 14.79 7.35
CA GLU A 615 13.47 14.54 6.14
C GLU A 615 12.70 14.86 4.85
N THR A 616 11.41 14.54 4.79
CA THR A 616 10.61 14.75 3.56
C THR A 616 10.10 16.18 3.40
N LEU A 617 9.71 16.87 4.48
CA LEU A 617 9.12 18.21 4.39
C LEU A 617 10.12 19.34 4.70
N GLU A 618 11.05 19.15 5.66
CA GLU A 618 12.06 20.18 5.97
C GLU A 618 13.27 20.05 5.04
N ASN A 619 13.82 18.84 4.93
CA ASN A 619 15.01 18.58 4.09
C ASN A 619 14.67 18.25 2.63
N LYS A 620 13.38 18.15 2.29
CA LYS A 620 12.85 17.97 0.92
C LYS A 620 13.41 16.74 0.20
N ARG A 621 13.68 15.67 0.96
CA ARG A 621 14.24 14.43 0.41
C ARG A 621 13.14 13.54 -0.16
N PRO A 622 13.42 12.75 -1.22
CA PRO A 622 12.46 11.80 -1.75
C PRO A 622 12.01 10.78 -0.71
N VAL A 623 10.72 10.46 -0.70
CA VAL A 623 10.08 9.58 0.29
C VAL A 623 10.79 8.24 0.42
N ALA A 624 11.08 7.56 -0.70
CA ALA A 624 11.71 6.25 -0.68
C ALA A 624 13.17 6.29 -0.16
N GLU A 625 13.88 7.41 -0.35
CA GLU A 625 15.25 7.58 0.17
C GLU A 625 15.25 7.72 1.69
N VAL A 626 14.27 8.45 2.22
CA VAL A 626 14.07 8.58 3.66
C VAL A 626 13.76 7.22 4.28
N LEU A 627 12.86 6.42 3.67
CA LEU A 627 12.57 5.06 4.15
C LEU A 627 13.80 4.15 4.13
N LEU A 628 14.62 4.22 3.09
CA LEU A 628 15.89 3.47 3.01
C LEU A 628 16.81 3.82 4.18
N GLU A 629 17.00 5.11 4.46
CA GLU A 629 17.89 5.55 5.54
C GLU A 629 17.36 5.19 6.91
N LEU A 630 16.07 5.38 7.16
CA LEU A 630 15.42 5.01 8.42
C LEU A 630 15.54 3.51 8.71
N ARG A 631 15.60 2.67 7.68
CA ARG A 631 15.89 1.24 7.83
C ARG A 631 17.37 0.97 8.10
N LYS A 632 18.27 1.57 7.32
CA LYS A 632 19.73 1.38 7.46
C LYS A 632 20.25 1.74 8.85
N ASN A 633 19.75 2.82 9.43
CA ASN A 633 20.28 3.39 10.67
C ASN A 633 19.62 2.79 11.93
N TYR A 634 18.83 1.72 11.79
CA TYR A 634 18.05 1.20 12.89
C TYR A 634 18.67 -0.03 13.58
N ASN A 635 18.53 -0.11 14.90
CA ASN A 635 18.92 -1.29 15.66
C ASN A 635 17.80 -2.35 15.68
N TYR A 636 17.85 -3.30 14.73
CA TYR A 636 16.85 -4.37 14.64
C TYR A 636 16.82 -5.37 15.80
N LYS A 637 17.73 -5.23 16.78
CA LYS A 637 17.62 -5.97 18.05
C LYS A 637 16.56 -5.38 18.97
N GLU A 638 16.23 -4.09 18.80
CA GLU A 638 15.25 -3.38 19.62
C GLU A 638 13.84 -3.48 19.02
N SER A 639 13.70 -3.33 17.71
CA SER A 639 12.39 -3.46 17.03
C SER A 639 12.54 -3.69 15.53
N LEU A 640 11.56 -4.37 14.93
CA LEU A 640 11.42 -4.53 13.47
C LEU A 640 10.55 -3.45 12.81
N THR A 641 10.08 -2.44 13.57
CA THR A 641 9.15 -1.39 13.10
C THR A 641 9.54 -0.75 11.76
N PRO A 642 10.79 -0.34 11.50
CA PRO A 642 11.13 0.29 10.21
C PRO A 642 10.97 -0.63 8.99
N LEU A 643 11.07 -1.95 9.19
CA LEU A 643 10.86 -2.93 8.11
C LEU A 643 9.37 -3.14 7.81
N ALA A 644 8.47 -2.77 8.73
CA ALA A 644 7.04 -2.90 8.52
C ALA A 644 6.53 -1.93 7.44
N TYR A 645 7.09 -0.73 7.35
CA TYR A 645 6.59 0.32 6.47
C TYR A 645 6.87 0.03 5.01
N LEU A 646 5.81 -0.03 4.21
CA LEU A 646 5.89 0.03 2.75
C LEU A 646 5.53 1.42 2.25
N PHE A 647 6.14 1.79 1.13
CA PHE A 647 5.84 3.00 0.40
C PHE A 647 5.25 2.65 -0.96
N TYR A 648 4.00 3.06 -1.16
CA TYR A 648 3.37 3.05 -2.47
C TYR A 648 3.52 4.44 -3.09
N GLY A 649 4.32 4.55 -4.14
CA GLY A 649 4.62 5.78 -4.87
C GLY A 649 5.85 5.61 -5.76
N ASN A 650 6.14 6.64 -6.55
CA ASN A 650 7.37 6.67 -7.33
C ASN A 650 8.58 6.75 -6.37
N PRO A 651 9.67 5.97 -6.56
CA PRO A 651 10.86 6.05 -5.71
C PRO A 651 11.53 7.44 -5.70
N ALA A 652 11.22 8.32 -6.64
CA ALA A 652 11.67 9.70 -6.66
C ALA A 652 10.66 10.71 -6.10
N LEU A 653 9.53 10.27 -5.55
CA LEU A 653 8.47 11.14 -5.05
C LEU A 653 8.99 12.12 -4.00
N THR A 654 8.89 13.43 -4.26
CA THR A 654 9.15 14.50 -3.30
C THR A 654 7.85 15.15 -2.81
N LEU A 655 7.86 15.60 -1.55
CA LEU A 655 6.77 16.37 -0.94
C LEU A 655 7.22 17.83 -0.81
N ASN A 656 6.81 18.66 -1.76
CA ASN A 656 7.25 20.05 -1.88
C ASN A 656 6.43 20.93 -0.93
N TYR A 657 6.86 20.96 0.33
CA TYR A 657 6.25 21.79 1.37
C TYR A 657 6.91 23.17 1.45
N LYS A 658 6.08 24.22 1.42
CA LYS A 658 6.49 25.60 1.67
C LYS A 658 5.97 26.01 3.03
N LYS A 659 6.85 26.07 4.02
CA LYS A 659 6.51 26.59 5.35
C LYS A 659 6.03 28.03 5.19
N GLY A 660 4.78 28.31 5.53
CA GLY A 660 4.24 29.66 5.48
C GLY A 660 5.10 30.59 6.34
N THR A 661 5.60 31.68 5.76
CA THR A 661 6.20 32.77 6.53
C THR A 661 5.11 33.32 7.45
N LYS A 662 5.27 33.11 8.76
CA LYS A 662 4.40 33.71 9.79
C LYS A 662 4.49 35.22 9.75
#